data_AF-A0AAU7WHU8-F1
#
_entry.id   AF-A0AAU7WHU8-F1
#
_cell.length_a   1.000
_cell.length_b   1.000
_cell.length_c   1.000
_cell.angle_alpha   90.00
_cell.angle_beta   90.00
_cell.angle_gamma   90.00
#
_symmetry.space_group_name_H-M   'P 1'
#
loop_
_entity.id
_entity.type
_entity.pdbx_description
1 polymer ?
#
loop_
_entity_poly.entity_id
_entity_poly.type
_entity_poly.pdbx_seq_one_letter_code
_entity_poly.pdbx_strand_id
1 'polypeptide(L)'
;MKVIKKTIYLVLAIALILPALVLQTGHASASTTQTLNFNTTVTNTISNKNAEQVYKITLPSAGTVKVNLNSYIEAVILDLTDENGKSVWGYSRDIYDGSASTPKQWSDQADLEAGTYYIKISQSSDYTGKYDLKVGFNTAGNNETEPNNGTSQAQPITLNTQKINGFLSLNDDTDCYKFILKQAGTIDVHVDSNIYDASLDLLDESGNDVWGIDEDIYGGSSQTPKQWSKSVDLEAGTYYIKISNSSGYTGKYNLYVNYTPAGNNEVEPNNGTSQAQELSNGQKVTGFLSWSDDTDVYKVRLPKAGNLKISLDSSIDWAYVDLIDANGNNIWDEESVYDGTKETPKQWMKDADLEAGTYYIKIHSPETGTYHLSTWFTAAGNNESEPNNGTTQAQQISLNTQKITGFLSESDHTDCYKFTLPKAVKVTMNIDSYMEGVDLHLTNSKGTALWDDDIYYGSIKTPKQWNKSESLPAGTYYLKISSDYNTGKYVLSVNAPLYPSTPSINTVSTNSTSVSGKTDANCTVNVKAGSKTYKGKSNSKGDYKVSIPKQKAGTKIYVYATNTYGKSGTKVTTVGSPAATPSVNTVSNKSTSVSGKTSKSSTVYVKIGSKTYKGKSNSKGDYKVSIPKQKSGTKIYVYATNTYGKSGTKSVTVVDRIAPSTPSVNTVSHTSRYITGKTEAYATVTAYTGSKKIGSAKADKHGSYKIKISPKKKGTAIKVKATDKSGNSSGYRTVKVK
;
A
#
# COMPACT_ATOMS: atom_id res chain seq x y z
N MET A 1 -14.08 61.10 0.62
CA MET A 1 -14.25 62.51 0.20
C MET A 1 -15.51 63.05 0.87
N LYS A 2 -15.39 64.07 1.75
CA LYS A 2 -16.50 64.87 2.29
C LYS A 2 -17.26 65.55 1.14
N VAL A 3 -18.56 65.82 1.23
CA VAL A 3 -19.17 67.10 1.67
C VAL A 3 -20.71 66.89 1.66
N ILE A 4 -21.42 66.81 2.80
CA ILE A 4 -22.25 67.84 3.49
C ILE A 4 -23.14 68.73 2.59
N LYS A 5 -24.47 68.66 2.76
CA LYS A 5 -25.33 69.79 3.21
C LYS A 5 -26.81 69.38 3.38
N LYS A 6 -27.29 69.50 4.63
CA LYS A 6 -28.69 69.75 5.01
C LYS A 6 -29.10 71.15 4.53
N THR A 7 -30.38 71.35 4.19
CA THR A 7 -31.10 72.60 4.56
C THR A 7 -32.62 72.32 4.62
N ILE A 8 -33.21 72.69 5.75
CA ILE A 8 -34.65 72.79 6.05
C ILE A 8 -35.11 74.19 5.63
N TYR A 9 -36.29 74.35 5.03
CA TYR A 9 -37.10 75.56 5.23
C TYR A 9 -38.61 75.28 5.14
N LEU A 10 -39.26 75.58 6.26
CA LEU A 10 -40.67 75.93 6.41
C LEU A 10 -40.85 77.40 5.98
N VAL A 11 -42.03 77.80 5.46
CA VAL A 11 -42.79 79.01 5.86
C VAL A 11 -43.89 79.38 4.84
N LEU A 12 -45.05 79.61 5.45
CA LEU A 12 -46.28 80.37 5.14
C LEU A 12 -46.63 80.90 3.74
N ALA A 13 -47.94 80.71 3.51
CA ALA A 13 -48.84 81.45 2.63
C ALA A 13 -48.88 82.97 2.84
N ILE A 14 -48.99 83.71 1.74
CA ILE A 14 -49.72 84.99 1.66
C ILE A 14 -50.50 84.99 0.34
N ALA A 15 -51.80 85.24 0.46
CA ALA A 15 -52.75 85.41 -0.63
C ALA A 15 -52.62 86.80 -1.29
N LEU A 16 -52.79 86.86 -2.60
CA LEU A 16 -53.16 88.08 -3.33
C LEU A 16 -54.17 87.68 -4.43
N ILE A 17 -55.36 88.28 -4.31
CA ILE A 17 -56.54 88.13 -5.18
C ILE A 17 -56.54 89.29 -6.18
N LEU A 18 -56.79 89.01 -7.47
CA LEU A 18 -57.70 89.72 -8.40
C LEU A 18 -57.47 89.24 -9.87
N PRO A 19 -58.45 89.35 -10.78
CA PRO A 19 -59.01 88.20 -11.48
C PRO A 19 -58.78 88.24 -13.00
N ALA A 20 -58.82 87.08 -13.65
CA ALA A 20 -58.98 86.99 -15.09
C ALA A 20 -60.13 86.04 -15.44
N LEU A 21 -61.11 86.66 -16.09
CA LEU A 21 -62.32 86.16 -16.71
C LEU A 21 -62.19 84.79 -17.41
N VAL A 22 -63.02 83.86 -16.93
CA VAL A 22 -63.83 82.85 -17.61
C VAL A 22 -63.42 82.39 -19.03
N LEU A 23 -63.04 81.12 -19.11
CA LEU A 23 -63.67 80.14 -20.00
C LEU A 23 -63.91 78.86 -19.19
N GLN A 24 -65.13 78.71 -18.67
CA GLN A 24 -65.61 77.48 -18.03
C GLN A 24 -65.79 76.41 -19.11
N THR A 25 -64.82 75.51 -19.24
CA THR A 25 -65.10 74.13 -19.64
C THR A 25 -65.48 73.37 -18.38
N GLY A 26 -66.70 72.83 -18.35
CA GLY A 26 -67.21 72.08 -17.20
C GLY A 26 -66.32 70.88 -16.89
N HIS A 27 -65.51 71.00 -15.85
CA HIS A 27 -64.85 69.85 -15.24
C HIS A 27 -65.89 69.09 -14.42
N ALA A 28 -66.09 67.81 -14.77
CA ALA A 28 -66.79 66.85 -13.92
C ALA A 28 -66.15 66.87 -12.52
N SER A 29 -66.96 67.02 -11.47
CA SER A 29 -66.48 66.89 -10.10
C SER A 29 -65.92 65.48 -9.90
N ALA A 30 -64.76 65.38 -9.25
CA ALA A 30 -64.18 64.10 -8.86
C ALA A 30 -65.20 63.30 -8.02
N SER A 31 -65.43 62.05 -8.41
CA SER A 31 -66.29 61.14 -7.66
C SER A 31 -65.74 60.93 -6.25
N THR A 32 -66.54 61.19 -5.22
CA THR A 32 -66.14 60.93 -3.83
C THR A 32 -66.20 59.43 -3.55
N THR A 33 -65.06 58.82 -3.21
CA THR A 33 -64.98 57.41 -2.87
C THR A 33 -65.83 57.07 -1.64
N GLN A 34 -66.72 56.10 -1.77
CA GLN A 34 -67.62 55.63 -0.71
C GLN A 34 -67.11 54.32 -0.12
N THR A 35 -67.18 54.12 1.21
CA THR A 35 -66.87 52.80 1.78
C THR A 35 -68.07 51.87 1.63
N LEU A 36 -67.85 50.68 1.08
CA LEU A 36 -68.90 49.67 0.89
C LEU A 36 -68.67 48.50 1.86
N ASN A 37 -69.60 48.30 2.78
CA ASN A 37 -69.57 47.17 3.69
C ASN A 37 -70.06 45.89 2.98
N PHE A 38 -69.42 44.76 3.25
CA PHE A 38 -69.83 43.49 2.66
C PHE A 38 -71.28 43.13 3.00
N ASN A 39 -71.93 42.46 2.05
CA ASN A 39 -73.31 42.01 2.10
C ASN A 39 -74.37 43.11 2.24
N THR A 40 -73.99 44.38 2.10
CA THR A 40 -74.90 45.51 1.97
C THR A 40 -75.15 45.83 0.49
N THR A 41 -76.38 46.26 0.17
CA THR A 41 -76.72 46.75 -1.17
C THR A 41 -76.68 48.27 -1.15
N VAL A 42 -75.95 48.87 -2.08
CA VAL A 42 -75.97 50.31 -2.34
C VAL A 42 -76.67 50.57 -3.66
N THR A 43 -77.69 51.42 -3.62
CA THR A 43 -78.38 51.93 -4.80
C THR A 43 -77.86 53.32 -5.13
N ASN A 44 -77.38 53.54 -6.34
CA ASN A 44 -76.87 54.84 -6.79
C ASN A 44 -77.18 55.08 -8.28
N THR A 45 -76.84 56.25 -8.81
CA THR A 45 -77.17 56.66 -10.18
C THR A 45 -75.93 57.13 -10.93
N ILE A 46 -75.79 56.74 -12.19
CA ILE A 46 -74.85 57.34 -13.15
C ILE A 46 -75.60 58.40 -13.95
N SER A 47 -75.00 59.58 -14.11
CA SER A 47 -75.57 60.70 -14.87
C SER A 47 -74.49 61.46 -15.64
N ASN A 48 -74.88 62.24 -16.65
CA ASN A 48 -73.93 63.07 -17.41
C ASN A 48 -73.14 64.09 -16.56
N LYS A 49 -73.60 64.40 -15.34
CA LYS A 49 -72.89 65.28 -14.40
C LYS A 49 -72.03 64.51 -13.39
N ASN A 50 -72.30 63.22 -13.21
CA ASN A 50 -71.62 62.32 -12.30
C ASN A 50 -71.47 60.96 -12.98
N ALA A 51 -70.52 60.91 -13.90
CA ALA A 51 -70.32 59.80 -14.82
C ALA A 51 -69.65 58.59 -14.15
N GLU A 52 -69.31 58.67 -12.86
CA GLU A 52 -68.51 57.66 -12.18
C GLU A 52 -68.84 57.58 -10.70
N GLN A 53 -68.90 56.37 -10.15
CA GLN A 53 -69.00 56.10 -8.73
C GLN A 53 -67.91 55.13 -8.30
N VAL A 54 -67.15 55.47 -7.26
CA VAL A 54 -66.06 54.63 -6.74
C VAL A 54 -66.39 54.15 -5.33
N TYR A 55 -66.27 52.85 -5.09
CA TYR A 55 -66.51 52.19 -3.82
C TYR A 55 -65.24 51.53 -3.32
N LYS A 56 -64.85 51.80 -2.08
CA LYS A 56 -63.74 51.14 -1.37
C LYS A 56 -64.27 49.94 -0.58
N ILE A 57 -63.64 48.78 -0.78
CA ILE A 57 -63.79 47.60 0.08
C ILE A 57 -62.44 47.30 0.75
N THR A 58 -62.46 46.76 1.97
CA THR A 58 -61.25 46.33 2.67
C THR A 58 -61.43 44.90 3.15
N LEU A 59 -60.59 44.00 2.63
CA LEU A 59 -60.58 42.58 2.94
C LEU A 59 -59.73 42.37 4.20
N PRO A 60 -60.30 41.81 5.29
CA PRO A 60 -59.56 41.57 6.54
C PRO A 60 -58.65 40.33 6.47
N SER A 61 -58.87 39.45 5.49
CA SER A 61 -58.11 38.24 5.20
C SER A 61 -58.19 37.95 3.71
N ALA A 62 -57.38 37.01 3.23
CA ALA A 62 -57.58 36.43 1.91
C ALA A 62 -58.99 35.80 1.79
N GLY A 63 -59.54 35.79 0.57
CA GLY A 63 -60.82 35.15 0.29
C GLY A 63 -61.47 35.55 -1.02
N THR A 64 -62.67 35.01 -1.26
CA THR A 64 -63.43 35.25 -2.48
C THR A 64 -64.36 36.45 -2.33
N VAL A 65 -64.19 37.45 -3.18
CA VAL A 65 -65.08 38.60 -3.35
C VAL A 65 -66.07 38.31 -4.46
N LYS A 66 -67.37 38.39 -4.18
CA LYS A 66 -68.44 38.25 -5.18
C LYS A 66 -69.12 39.58 -5.42
N VAL A 67 -68.95 40.15 -6.61
CA VAL A 67 -69.58 41.40 -7.01
C VAL A 67 -70.89 41.08 -7.73
N ASN A 68 -71.99 41.69 -7.27
CA ASN A 68 -73.29 41.56 -7.91
C ASN A 68 -73.79 42.96 -8.27
N LEU A 69 -74.06 43.19 -9.54
CA LEU A 69 -74.60 44.44 -10.07
C LEU A 69 -75.96 44.17 -10.72
N ASN A 70 -76.99 44.87 -10.27
CA ASN A 70 -78.24 44.99 -11.01
C ASN A 70 -78.25 46.37 -11.69
N SER A 71 -77.93 46.42 -12.98
CA SER A 71 -77.90 47.66 -13.75
C SER A 71 -79.25 47.93 -14.42
N TYR A 72 -79.87 49.08 -14.14
CA TYR A 72 -81.04 49.57 -14.87
C TYR A 72 -80.66 50.51 -16.02
N ILE A 73 -79.38 50.49 -16.42
CA ILE A 73 -78.74 51.34 -17.43
C ILE A 73 -78.42 50.48 -18.66
N GLU A 74 -78.68 51.00 -19.85
CA GLU A 74 -78.49 50.27 -21.13
C GLU A 74 -77.06 49.77 -21.31
N ALA A 75 -76.04 50.56 -20.95
CA ALA A 75 -74.67 50.09 -20.83
C ALA A 75 -73.93 50.80 -19.68
N VAL A 76 -73.15 50.05 -18.90
CA VAL A 76 -72.31 50.55 -17.81
C VAL A 76 -70.99 49.77 -17.76
N ILE A 77 -69.91 50.44 -17.35
CA ILE A 77 -68.58 49.84 -17.21
C ILE A 77 -68.32 49.58 -15.73
N LEU A 78 -67.86 48.38 -15.38
CA LEU A 78 -67.47 48.01 -14.03
C LEU A 78 -65.99 47.62 -13.98
N ASP A 79 -65.24 48.28 -13.10
CA ASP A 79 -63.85 47.97 -12.79
C ASP A 79 -63.71 47.50 -11.36
N LEU A 80 -62.83 46.52 -11.14
CA LEU A 80 -62.32 46.14 -9.83
C LEU A 80 -60.79 46.32 -9.87
N THR A 81 -60.28 47.17 -8.99
CA THR A 81 -58.85 47.52 -8.95
C THR A 81 -58.26 47.33 -7.54
N ASP A 82 -56.97 47.05 -7.48
CA ASP A 82 -56.20 47.07 -6.23
C ASP A 82 -55.96 48.51 -5.73
N GLU A 83 -55.22 48.65 -4.62
CA GLU A 83 -54.95 49.97 -4.04
C GLU A 83 -54.10 50.89 -4.92
N ASN A 84 -53.38 50.33 -5.89
CA ASN A 84 -52.53 51.05 -6.84
C ASN A 84 -53.26 51.35 -8.16
N GLY A 85 -54.52 50.95 -8.29
CA GLY A 85 -55.32 51.13 -9.50
C GLY A 85 -55.09 50.08 -10.58
N LYS A 86 -54.38 48.97 -10.29
CA LYS A 86 -54.22 47.85 -11.24
C LYS A 86 -55.52 47.04 -11.29
N SER A 87 -55.97 46.69 -12.49
CA SER A 87 -57.18 45.88 -12.68
C SER A 87 -56.99 44.46 -12.15
N VAL A 88 -57.94 43.99 -11.33
CA VAL A 88 -57.97 42.64 -10.77
C VAL A 88 -58.29 41.60 -11.84
N TRP A 89 -59.28 41.86 -12.69
CA TRP A 89 -59.66 40.92 -13.74
C TRP A 89 -58.91 41.13 -15.07
N GLY A 90 -57.90 42.01 -15.08
CA GLY A 90 -57.12 42.37 -16.27
C GLY A 90 -57.83 43.30 -17.26
N TYR A 91 -59.16 43.40 -17.24
CA TYR A 91 -59.95 44.27 -18.11
C TYR A 91 -61.27 44.70 -17.47
N SER A 92 -61.78 45.85 -17.89
CA SER A 92 -63.08 46.39 -17.49
C SER A 92 -64.24 45.50 -17.96
N ARG A 93 -65.31 45.41 -17.17
CA ARG A 93 -66.50 44.64 -17.52
C ARG A 93 -67.56 45.57 -18.11
N ASP A 94 -67.84 45.38 -19.40
CA ASP A 94 -68.95 46.07 -20.06
C ASP A 94 -70.25 45.30 -19.82
N ILE A 95 -71.22 45.95 -19.19
CA ILE A 95 -72.51 45.36 -18.80
C ILE A 95 -73.62 46.04 -19.59
N TYR A 96 -74.21 45.30 -20.53
CA TYR A 96 -75.24 45.77 -21.47
C TYR A 96 -76.65 45.28 -21.10
N ASP A 97 -77.65 45.83 -21.79
CA ASP A 97 -79.07 45.41 -21.80
C ASP A 97 -79.85 45.68 -20.51
N GLY A 98 -79.40 46.64 -19.69
CA GLY A 98 -80.18 47.10 -18.55
C GLY A 98 -81.28 48.09 -18.95
N SER A 99 -82.42 48.08 -18.27
CA SER A 99 -83.50 49.05 -18.47
C SER A 99 -84.19 49.42 -17.17
N ALA A 100 -84.97 50.50 -17.18
CA ALA A 100 -85.70 50.98 -16.00
C ALA A 100 -86.69 49.95 -15.43
N SER A 101 -87.27 49.09 -16.26
CA SER A 101 -88.23 48.04 -15.85
C SER A 101 -87.57 46.68 -15.62
N THR A 102 -86.49 46.38 -16.35
CA THR A 102 -85.82 45.07 -16.32
C THR A 102 -84.32 45.29 -16.15
N PRO A 103 -83.76 45.15 -14.93
CA PRO A 103 -82.34 45.33 -14.71
C PRO A 103 -81.53 44.18 -15.30
N LYS A 104 -80.37 44.50 -15.87
CA LYS A 104 -79.34 43.50 -16.16
C LYS A 104 -78.74 43.04 -14.85
N GLN A 105 -78.97 41.77 -14.51
CA GLN A 105 -78.28 41.11 -13.42
C GLN A 105 -76.92 40.62 -13.93
N TRP A 106 -75.86 41.05 -13.27
CA TRP A 106 -74.50 40.64 -13.54
C TRP A 106 -73.81 40.25 -12.24
N SER A 107 -73.03 39.19 -12.27
CA SER A 107 -72.19 38.81 -11.13
C SER A 107 -70.92 38.14 -11.61
N ASP A 108 -69.82 38.44 -10.94
CA ASP A 108 -68.54 37.78 -11.11
C ASP A 108 -67.84 37.69 -9.75
N GLN A 109 -66.80 36.86 -9.66
CA GLN A 109 -66.02 36.69 -8.43
C GLN A 109 -64.53 36.84 -8.68
N ALA A 110 -63.80 37.12 -7.60
CA ALA A 110 -62.35 37.20 -7.60
C ALA A 110 -61.83 36.67 -6.26
N ASP A 111 -60.88 35.75 -6.31
CA ASP A 111 -60.09 35.36 -5.16
C ASP A 111 -58.96 36.37 -4.99
N LEU A 112 -58.86 36.95 -3.79
CA LEU A 112 -57.99 38.08 -3.51
C LEU A 112 -57.36 37.98 -2.11
N GLU A 113 -56.13 38.49 -1.99
CA GLU A 113 -55.47 38.66 -0.69
C GLU A 113 -56.13 39.71 0.21
N ALA A 114 -55.73 39.71 1.48
CA ALA A 114 -56.08 40.78 2.40
C ALA A 114 -55.57 42.14 1.88
N GLY A 115 -56.44 43.15 1.83
CA GLY A 115 -56.05 44.42 1.22
C GLY A 115 -57.20 45.38 1.01
N THR A 116 -56.87 46.53 0.41
CA THR A 116 -57.86 47.53 -0.02
C THR A 116 -58.07 47.45 -1.52
N TYR A 117 -59.33 47.42 -1.95
CA TYR A 117 -59.71 47.38 -3.35
C TYR A 117 -60.79 48.41 -3.66
N TYR A 118 -60.87 48.81 -4.92
CA TYR A 118 -61.83 49.80 -5.40
C TYR A 118 -62.68 49.23 -6.54
N ILE A 119 -64.01 49.31 -6.37
CA ILE A 119 -64.99 49.01 -7.40
C ILE A 119 -65.46 50.32 -8.01
N LYS A 120 -65.30 50.47 -9.31
CA LYS A 120 -65.67 51.67 -10.04
C LYS A 120 -66.75 51.36 -11.06
N ILE A 121 -67.86 52.08 -10.98
CA ILE A 121 -68.99 52.01 -11.91
C ILE A 121 -68.97 53.29 -12.76
N SER A 122 -68.71 53.16 -14.05
CA SER A 122 -68.52 54.28 -14.97
C SER A 122 -69.57 54.29 -16.08
N GLN A 123 -69.92 55.49 -16.52
CA GLN A 123 -70.80 55.72 -17.66
C GLN A 123 -70.19 55.14 -18.93
N SER A 124 -71.00 54.41 -19.71
CA SER A 124 -70.69 54.07 -21.09
C SER A 124 -71.49 54.99 -22.01
N SER A 125 -70.82 55.66 -22.95
CA SER A 125 -71.42 56.70 -23.82
C SER A 125 -72.17 57.78 -23.01
N ASP A 126 -73.47 57.91 -23.23
CA ASP A 126 -74.41 58.87 -22.64
C ASP A 126 -75.52 58.19 -21.85
N TYR A 127 -75.40 56.88 -21.61
CA TYR A 127 -76.39 56.12 -20.85
C TYR A 127 -76.39 56.52 -19.38
N THR A 128 -77.57 56.72 -18.81
CA THR A 128 -77.75 57.14 -17.41
C THR A 128 -78.84 56.33 -16.76
N GLY A 129 -78.82 56.25 -15.44
CA GLY A 129 -79.82 55.51 -14.69
C GLY A 129 -79.29 54.96 -13.38
N LYS A 130 -80.13 54.21 -12.69
CA LYS A 130 -79.81 53.63 -11.40
C LYS A 130 -79.14 52.26 -11.54
N TYR A 131 -78.38 51.87 -10.52
CA TYR A 131 -77.93 50.49 -10.34
C TYR A 131 -77.96 50.13 -8.84
N ASP A 132 -78.04 48.84 -8.56
CA ASP A 132 -77.84 48.28 -7.23
C ASP A 132 -76.56 47.45 -7.21
N LEU A 133 -75.60 47.83 -6.36
CA LEU A 133 -74.33 47.13 -6.16
C LEU A 133 -74.34 46.41 -4.82
N LYS A 134 -74.05 45.11 -4.82
CA LYS A 134 -73.85 44.30 -3.61
C LYS A 134 -72.58 43.47 -3.73
N VAL A 135 -71.71 43.57 -2.74
CA VAL A 135 -70.44 42.82 -2.69
C VAL A 135 -70.47 41.85 -1.53
N GLY A 136 -70.32 40.56 -1.81
CA GLY A 136 -70.14 39.51 -0.80
C GLY A 136 -68.65 39.19 -0.59
N PHE A 137 -68.31 38.68 0.59
CA PHE A 137 -66.96 38.22 0.92
C PHE A 137 -67.02 36.92 1.72
N ASN A 138 -66.27 35.91 1.25
CA ASN A 138 -66.09 34.64 1.94
C ASN A 138 -64.60 34.45 2.23
N THR A 139 -64.22 34.31 3.50
CA THR A 139 -62.81 34.11 3.88
C THR A 139 -62.25 32.79 3.34
N ALA A 140 -60.97 32.79 2.96
CA ALA A 140 -60.26 31.59 2.54
C ALA A 140 -60.03 30.62 3.71
N GLY A 141 -59.84 31.12 4.93
CA GLY A 141 -59.51 30.28 6.09
C GLY A 141 -58.17 29.55 5.96
N ASN A 142 -57.26 30.13 5.17
CA ASN A 142 -55.87 29.69 5.02
C ASN A 142 -55.06 29.97 6.31
N ASN A 143 -53.97 29.23 6.48
CA ASN A 143 -53.05 29.37 7.61
C ASN A 143 -51.59 29.61 7.16
N GLU A 144 -51.39 29.88 5.87
CA GLU A 144 -50.12 30.34 5.33
C GLU A 144 -49.81 31.78 5.77
N THR A 145 -48.57 32.22 5.54
CA THR A 145 -48.10 33.54 5.95
C THR A 145 -47.49 34.30 4.78
N GLU A 146 -48.24 35.26 4.25
CA GLU A 146 -47.76 36.14 3.18
C GLU A 146 -46.83 37.28 3.65
N PRO A 147 -45.91 37.77 2.79
CA PRO A 147 -45.60 37.25 1.44
C PRO A 147 -44.70 36.01 1.51
N ASN A 148 -44.98 34.99 0.69
CA ASN A 148 -44.18 33.76 0.64
C ASN A 148 -43.80 33.28 -0.79
N ASN A 149 -43.89 34.15 -1.79
CA ASN A 149 -43.83 33.84 -3.24
C ASN A 149 -42.48 33.34 -3.80
N GLY A 150 -41.47 33.12 -2.97
CA GLY A 150 -40.17 32.65 -3.43
C GLY A 150 -39.25 32.22 -2.31
N THR A 151 -38.15 31.57 -2.66
CA THR A 151 -37.24 30.91 -1.69
C THR A 151 -36.71 31.82 -0.58
N SER A 152 -36.53 33.12 -0.85
CA SER A 152 -36.09 34.10 0.15
C SER A 152 -37.15 34.47 1.19
N GLN A 153 -38.43 34.30 0.84
CA GLN A 153 -39.61 34.60 1.67
C GLN A 153 -40.33 33.33 2.12
N ALA A 154 -39.85 32.16 1.72
CA ALA A 154 -40.54 30.90 1.90
C ALA A 154 -40.91 30.62 3.35
N GLN A 155 -42.16 30.23 3.57
CA GLN A 155 -42.68 29.90 4.88
C GLN A 155 -42.05 28.59 5.41
N PRO A 156 -41.40 28.58 6.58
CA PRO A 156 -40.90 27.34 7.15
C PRO A 156 -42.04 26.40 7.54
N ILE A 157 -41.90 25.11 7.21
CA ILE A 157 -42.85 24.06 7.59
C ILE A 157 -42.20 23.02 8.52
N THR A 158 -43.00 22.47 9.43
CA THR A 158 -42.61 21.38 10.33
C THR A 158 -43.10 20.05 9.77
N LEU A 159 -42.16 19.24 9.28
CA LEU A 159 -42.41 17.92 8.70
C LEU A 159 -43.19 17.01 9.67
N ASN A 160 -43.96 16.06 9.13
CA ASN A 160 -44.74 15.04 9.83
C ASN A 160 -45.91 15.54 10.71
N THR A 161 -46.06 16.84 10.94
CA THR A 161 -47.02 17.35 11.93
C THR A 161 -47.82 18.55 11.46
N GLN A 162 -47.21 19.45 10.70
CA GLN A 162 -47.88 20.67 10.23
C GLN A 162 -48.70 20.37 8.98
N LYS A 163 -49.96 20.81 8.98
CA LYS A 163 -50.82 20.88 7.80
C LYS A 163 -50.96 22.33 7.39
N ILE A 164 -50.67 22.62 6.13
CA ILE A 164 -50.86 23.92 5.54
C ILE A 164 -52.16 23.92 4.77
N ASN A 165 -52.99 24.93 4.99
CA ASN A 165 -54.14 25.26 4.16
C ASN A 165 -53.76 26.56 3.45
N GLY A 166 -53.39 26.47 2.17
CA GLY A 166 -52.97 27.63 1.39
C GLY A 166 -54.05 28.11 0.42
N PHE A 167 -53.81 29.27 -0.18
CA PHE A 167 -54.76 29.97 -1.03
C PHE A 167 -54.05 30.80 -2.10
N LEU A 168 -54.14 30.33 -3.35
CA LEU A 168 -53.68 31.10 -4.49
C LEU A 168 -54.79 32.04 -4.97
N SER A 169 -54.45 33.31 -5.15
CA SER A 169 -55.36 34.37 -5.54
C SER A 169 -54.90 35.09 -6.82
N LEU A 170 -55.70 36.01 -7.35
CA LEU A 170 -55.34 36.71 -8.61
C LEU A 170 -54.15 37.66 -8.46
N ASN A 171 -53.87 38.08 -7.22
CA ASN A 171 -52.76 38.97 -6.88
C ASN A 171 -51.66 38.27 -6.09
N ASP A 172 -51.78 36.96 -5.89
CA ASP A 172 -50.82 36.09 -5.24
C ASP A 172 -50.87 34.69 -5.88
N ASP A 173 -50.05 34.51 -6.91
CA ASP A 173 -50.10 33.34 -7.79
C ASP A 173 -49.12 32.24 -7.43
N THR A 174 -48.32 32.42 -6.37
CA THR A 174 -47.22 31.54 -6.02
C THR A 174 -47.02 31.54 -4.52
N ASP A 175 -47.01 30.34 -3.95
CA ASP A 175 -46.63 30.11 -2.56
C ASP A 175 -45.37 29.26 -2.47
N CYS A 176 -44.47 29.57 -1.54
CA CYS A 176 -43.22 28.83 -1.31
C CYS A 176 -43.04 28.46 0.15
N TYR A 177 -42.69 27.20 0.39
CA TYR A 177 -42.49 26.60 1.70
C TYR A 177 -41.08 26.05 1.85
N LYS A 178 -40.47 26.17 3.02
CA LYS A 178 -39.11 25.71 3.31
C LYS A 178 -39.10 24.60 4.35
N PHE A 179 -38.32 23.55 4.11
CA PHE A 179 -38.01 22.54 5.12
C PHE A 179 -36.52 22.19 5.11
N ILE A 180 -36.06 21.58 6.22
CA ILE A 180 -34.66 21.18 6.41
C ILE A 180 -34.61 19.73 6.85
N LEU A 181 -33.87 18.91 6.10
CA LEU A 181 -33.54 17.53 6.45
C LEU A 181 -32.22 17.51 7.21
N LYS A 182 -32.24 17.01 8.45
CA LYS A 182 -31.03 16.90 9.28
C LYS A 182 -30.18 15.68 8.94
N GLN A 183 -30.78 14.70 8.29
CA GLN A 183 -30.17 13.47 7.83
C GLN A 183 -30.91 13.04 6.56
N ALA A 184 -30.27 12.23 5.73
CA ALA A 184 -30.87 11.71 4.51
C ALA A 184 -32.16 10.90 4.81
N GLY A 185 -33.06 10.86 3.84
CA GLY A 185 -34.30 10.09 3.96
C GLY A 185 -35.32 10.40 2.87
N THR A 186 -36.45 9.70 2.95
CA THR A 186 -37.57 9.86 2.03
C THR A 186 -38.47 10.97 2.53
N ILE A 187 -38.90 11.89 1.65
CA ILE A 187 -40.07 12.71 1.90
C ILE A 187 -41.25 12.27 1.03
N ASP A 188 -42.45 12.40 1.58
CA ASP A 188 -43.71 12.20 0.87
C ASP A 188 -44.49 13.51 0.89
N VAL A 189 -44.61 14.16 -0.27
CA VAL A 189 -45.38 15.40 -0.42
C VAL A 189 -46.79 15.04 -0.82
N HIS A 190 -47.78 15.55 -0.08
CA HIS A 190 -49.21 15.37 -0.36
C HIS A 190 -49.87 16.74 -0.55
N VAL A 191 -50.62 16.88 -1.65
CA VAL A 191 -51.38 18.08 -1.98
C VAL A 191 -52.82 17.73 -2.33
N ASP A 192 -53.76 18.38 -1.65
CA ASP A 192 -55.19 18.35 -1.96
C ASP A 192 -55.58 19.68 -2.57
N SER A 193 -55.66 19.76 -3.90
CA SER A 193 -55.93 21.01 -4.61
C SER A 193 -57.40 21.16 -4.99
N ASN A 194 -58.02 22.29 -4.62
CA ASN A 194 -59.33 22.71 -5.14
C ASN A 194 -59.20 23.57 -6.40
N ILE A 195 -57.99 23.75 -6.91
CA ILE A 195 -57.64 24.58 -8.07
C ILE A 195 -57.64 23.67 -9.30
N TYR A 196 -58.24 24.15 -10.39
CA TYR A 196 -58.36 23.36 -11.62
C TYR A 196 -57.01 23.05 -12.26
N ASP A 197 -56.06 23.96 -12.15
CA ASP A 197 -54.74 23.89 -12.77
C ASP A 197 -53.73 24.59 -11.85
N ALA A 198 -52.96 23.79 -11.10
CA ALA A 198 -51.90 24.25 -10.21
C ALA A 198 -50.63 23.47 -10.49
N SER A 199 -49.48 24.11 -10.37
CA SER A 199 -48.16 23.51 -10.56
C SER A 199 -47.44 23.38 -9.23
N LEU A 200 -46.61 22.34 -9.09
CA LEU A 200 -45.87 22.01 -7.89
C LEU A 200 -44.41 21.69 -8.23
N ASP A 201 -43.49 22.43 -7.61
CA ASP A 201 -42.05 22.21 -7.74
C ASP A 201 -41.44 21.82 -6.39
N LEU A 202 -40.43 20.95 -6.42
CA LEU A 202 -39.54 20.70 -5.29
C LEU A 202 -38.13 21.14 -5.67
N LEU A 203 -37.59 22.10 -4.94
CA LEU A 203 -36.31 22.74 -5.24
C LEU A 203 -35.28 22.45 -4.17
N ASP A 204 -34.03 22.27 -4.56
CA ASP A 204 -32.88 22.24 -3.66
C ASP A 204 -32.47 23.65 -3.17
N GLU A 205 -31.42 23.74 -2.35
CA GLU A 205 -30.92 25.02 -1.84
C GLU A 205 -30.42 25.97 -2.94
N SER A 206 -29.96 25.41 -4.07
CA SER A 206 -29.48 26.16 -5.23
C SER A 206 -30.62 26.59 -6.17
N GLY A 207 -31.84 26.11 -5.94
CA GLY A 207 -33.00 26.34 -6.79
C GLY A 207 -33.11 25.37 -7.98
N ASN A 208 -32.37 24.26 -7.97
CA ASN A 208 -32.53 23.20 -8.96
C ASN A 208 -33.78 22.37 -8.65
N ASP A 209 -34.51 22.00 -9.70
CA ASP A 209 -35.68 21.12 -9.60
C ASP A 209 -35.27 19.66 -9.35
N VAL A 210 -35.79 19.11 -8.26
CA VAL A 210 -35.58 17.73 -7.79
C VAL A 210 -36.39 16.72 -8.61
N TRP A 211 -37.57 17.07 -9.09
CA TRP A 211 -38.38 16.16 -9.92
C TRP A 211 -38.02 16.25 -11.40
N GLY A 212 -37.37 17.33 -11.81
CA GLY A 212 -36.86 17.54 -13.17
C GLY A 212 -37.95 17.80 -14.21
N ILE A 213 -39.20 17.94 -13.78
CA ILE A 213 -40.37 18.32 -14.56
C ILE A 213 -41.35 19.06 -13.64
N ASP A 214 -42.00 20.09 -14.18
CA ASP A 214 -43.13 20.77 -13.52
C ASP A 214 -44.26 19.74 -13.29
N GLU A 215 -44.65 19.51 -12.03
CA GLU A 215 -45.73 18.58 -11.70
C GLU A 215 -47.06 19.32 -11.64
N ASP A 216 -47.90 19.11 -12.66
CA ASP A 216 -49.20 19.76 -12.73
C ASP A 216 -50.32 18.94 -12.08
N ILE A 217 -51.09 19.61 -11.23
CA ILE A 217 -52.26 19.10 -10.53
C ILE A 217 -53.54 19.57 -11.24
N TYR A 218 -53.94 18.81 -12.27
CA TYR A 218 -55.14 19.12 -13.06
C TYR A 218 -56.45 18.56 -12.48
N GLY A 219 -57.52 19.33 -12.64
CA GLY A 219 -58.92 18.92 -12.42
C GLY A 219 -59.45 19.10 -11.00
N GLY A 220 -58.77 19.87 -10.14
CA GLY A 220 -59.25 20.17 -8.79
C GLY A 220 -60.49 21.08 -8.79
N SER A 221 -61.35 20.92 -7.79
CA SER A 221 -62.49 21.82 -7.54
C SER A 221 -62.90 21.81 -6.07
N SER A 222 -63.70 22.79 -5.65
CA SER A 222 -64.22 22.87 -4.28
C SER A 222 -65.10 21.69 -3.84
N GLN A 223 -65.67 20.95 -4.79
CA GLN A 223 -66.52 19.77 -4.53
C GLN A 223 -65.71 18.48 -4.59
N THR A 224 -64.70 18.44 -5.44
CA THR A 224 -63.84 17.27 -5.68
C THR A 224 -62.37 17.72 -5.70
N PRO A 225 -61.74 17.86 -4.52
CA PRO A 225 -60.32 18.21 -4.44
C PRO A 225 -59.48 17.16 -5.18
N LYS A 226 -58.54 17.60 -6.01
CA LYS A 226 -57.58 16.72 -6.67
C LYS A 226 -56.51 16.32 -5.66
N GLN A 227 -56.45 15.03 -5.37
CA GLN A 227 -55.41 14.42 -4.54
C GLN A 227 -54.16 14.18 -5.40
N TRP A 228 -53.01 14.63 -4.94
CA TRP A 228 -51.71 14.40 -5.56
C TRP A 228 -50.70 14.03 -4.47
N SER A 229 -49.81 13.08 -4.78
CA SER A 229 -48.70 12.76 -3.89
C SER A 229 -47.52 12.19 -4.65
N LYS A 230 -46.31 12.52 -4.20
CA LYS A 230 -45.06 11.96 -4.74
C LYS A 230 -44.02 11.83 -3.64
N SER A 231 -43.23 10.77 -3.73
CA SER A 231 -42.14 10.47 -2.82
C SER A 231 -40.81 10.72 -3.50
N VAL A 232 -39.81 11.14 -2.74
CA VAL A 232 -38.43 11.26 -3.22
C VAL A 232 -37.44 11.08 -2.06
N ASP A 233 -36.34 10.41 -2.37
CA ASP A 233 -35.21 10.18 -1.46
C ASP A 233 -34.20 11.32 -1.63
N LEU A 234 -33.88 12.00 -0.52
CA LEU A 234 -33.03 13.18 -0.50
C LEU A 234 -31.93 13.10 0.56
N GLU A 235 -30.81 13.74 0.25
CA GLU A 235 -29.75 14.01 1.22
C GLU A 235 -30.17 14.99 2.32
N ALA A 236 -29.34 15.07 3.36
CA ALA A 236 -29.46 16.14 4.34
C ALA A 236 -29.25 17.51 3.68
N GLY A 237 -30.20 18.43 3.85
CA GLY A 237 -30.17 19.69 3.12
C GLY A 237 -31.36 20.59 3.40
N THR A 238 -31.35 21.74 2.74
CA THR A 238 -32.47 22.69 2.72
C THR A 238 -33.21 22.54 1.40
N TYR A 239 -34.53 22.44 1.47
CA TYR A 239 -35.40 22.27 0.30
C TYR A 239 -36.61 23.19 0.36
N TYR A 240 -37.19 23.44 -0.81
CA TYR A 240 -38.34 24.32 -0.98
C TYR A 240 -39.43 23.64 -1.79
N ILE A 241 -40.68 23.74 -1.34
CA ILE A 241 -41.86 23.36 -2.10
C ILE A 241 -42.49 24.63 -2.63
N LYS A 242 -42.73 24.71 -3.93
CA LYS A 242 -43.39 25.85 -4.56
C LYS A 242 -44.70 25.38 -5.17
N ILE A 243 -45.80 26.06 -4.85
CA ILE A 243 -47.13 25.81 -5.41
C ILE A 243 -47.52 27.07 -6.14
N SER A 244 -47.80 27.00 -7.44
CA SER A 244 -48.22 28.17 -8.21
C SER A 244 -49.46 27.89 -9.01
N ASN A 245 -50.23 28.93 -9.33
CA ASN A 245 -51.31 28.77 -10.27
C ASN A 245 -50.75 28.66 -11.69
N SER A 246 -51.40 27.80 -12.47
CA SER A 246 -51.21 27.73 -13.91
C SER A 246 -52.44 28.36 -14.56
N SER A 247 -52.26 29.11 -15.64
CA SER A 247 -53.37 29.68 -16.42
C SER A 247 -54.33 30.61 -15.65
N GLY A 248 -53.92 31.14 -14.48
CA GLY A 248 -54.71 32.10 -13.68
C GLY A 248 -55.83 31.48 -12.84
N TYR A 249 -55.84 30.16 -12.63
CA TYR A 249 -56.82 29.51 -11.76
C TYR A 249 -56.48 29.72 -10.28
N THR A 250 -57.43 30.24 -9.52
CA THR A 250 -57.26 30.53 -8.09
C THR A 250 -58.00 29.52 -7.23
N GLY A 251 -57.67 29.48 -5.93
CA GLY A 251 -58.41 28.68 -4.97
C GLY A 251 -57.53 28.12 -3.85
N LYS A 252 -58.11 27.20 -3.08
CA LYS A 252 -57.48 26.62 -1.88
C LYS A 252 -56.76 25.33 -2.19
N TYR A 253 -55.71 25.05 -1.44
CA TYR A 253 -55.09 23.72 -1.39
C TYR A 253 -54.73 23.36 0.05
N ASN A 254 -54.53 22.07 0.31
CA ASN A 254 -53.90 21.60 1.55
C ASN A 254 -52.58 20.92 1.24
N LEU A 255 -51.52 21.30 1.93
CA LEU A 255 -50.18 20.72 1.82
C LEU A 255 -49.82 19.99 3.12
N TYR A 256 -49.33 18.77 2.99
CA TYR A 256 -48.81 17.96 4.07
C TYR A 256 -47.57 17.20 3.62
N VAL A 257 -46.50 17.22 4.43
CA VAL A 257 -45.21 16.62 4.06
C VAL A 257 -44.77 15.65 5.15
N ASN A 258 -44.65 14.37 4.79
CA ASN A 258 -44.03 13.37 5.65
C ASN A 258 -42.54 13.25 5.36
N TYR A 259 -41.79 12.84 6.37
CA TYR A 259 -40.37 12.57 6.31
C TYR A 259 -40.04 11.32 7.12
N THR A 260 -39.41 10.37 6.45
CA THR A 260 -38.90 9.12 7.01
C THR A 260 -37.38 9.10 6.85
N PRO A 261 -36.61 9.16 7.95
CA PRO A 261 -35.16 9.08 7.87
C PRO A 261 -34.67 7.75 7.29
N ALA A 262 -33.62 7.78 6.46
CA ALA A 262 -33.08 6.59 5.80
C ALA A 262 -32.47 5.57 6.78
N GLY A 263 -31.96 6.03 7.93
CA GLY A 263 -31.27 5.16 8.89
C GLY A 263 -29.92 4.64 8.39
N ASN A 264 -29.32 5.32 7.41
CA ASN A 264 -27.98 5.06 6.90
C ASN A 264 -26.90 5.45 7.91
N ASN A 265 -25.72 4.85 7.76
CA ASN A 265 -24.53 5.13 8.59
C ASN A 265 -23.25 5.22 7.75
N GLU A 266 -23.40 5.38 6.44
CA GLU A 266 -22.31 5.78 5.57
C GLU A 266 -21.82 7.20 5.86
N VAL A 267 -20.71 7.57 5.26
CA VAL A 267 -20.09 8.88 5.47
C VAL A 267 -19.92 9.60 4.16
N GLU A 268 -20.81 10.57 3.89
CA GLU A 268 -20.73 11.42 2.70
C GLU A 268 -19.71 12.57 2.81
N PRO A 269 -19.15 13.07 1.69
CA PRO A 269 -19.27 12.50 0.33
C PRO A 269 -18.38 11.26 0.16
N ASN A 270 -18.87 10.22 -0.53
CA ASN A 270 -18.09 9.00 -0.80
C ASN A 270 -18.11 8.51 -2.27
N ASN A 271 -18.53 9.35 -3.21
CA ASN A 271 -18.87 9.03 -4.60
C ASN A 271 -17.67 8.73 -5.53
N GLY A 272 -16.45 8.62 -4.98
CA GLY A 272 -15.23 8.36 -5.75
C GLY A 272 -14.12 7.76 -4.92
N THR A 273 -13.14 7.13 -5.57
CA THR A 273 -12.05 6.38 -4.89
C THR A 273 -11.20 7.24 -3.95
N SER A 274 -11.13 8.56 -4.17
CA SER A 274 -10.42 9.50 -3.28
C SER A 274 -11.17 9.83 -1.99
N GLN A 275 -12.50 9.74 -2.03
CA GLN A 275 -13.43 10.02 -0.93
C GLN A 275 -13.97 8.74 -0.28
N ALA A 276 -13.68 7.59 -0.87
CA ALA A 276 -14.26 6.30 -0.51
C ALA A 276 -14.18 5.99 0.99
N GLN A 277 -15.31 5.55 1.55
CA GLN A 277 -15.41 5.17 2.96
C GLN A 277 -14.65 3.87 3.22
N GLU A 278 -13.80 3.85 4.24
CA GLU A 278 -13.09 2.63 4.62
C GLU A 278 -14.03 1.60 5.27
N LEU A 279 -14.00 0.36 4.75
CA LEU A 279 -14.79 -0.76 5.24
C LEU A 279 -13.88 -1.85 5.81
N SER A 280 -14.05 -2.12 7.11
CA SER A 280 -13.29 -3.18 7.78
C SER A 280 -13.87 -4.56 7.51
N ASN A 281 -13.03 -5.60 7.63
CA ASN A 281 -13.45 -6.98 7.46
C ASN A 281 -14.61 -7.35 8.44
N GLY A 282 -15.74 -7.80 7.89
CA GLY A 282 -16.95 -8.17 8.62
C GLY A 282 -17.81 -6.99 9.08
N GLN A 283 -17.42 -5.74 8.75
CA GLN A 283 -18.24 -4.57 9.03
C GLN A 283 -19.44 -4.54 8.07
N LYS A 284 -20.62 -4.25 8.63
CA LYS A 284 -21.84 -3.94 7.89
C LYS A 284 -22.03 -2.43 7.84
N VAL A 285 -22.28 -1.89 6.65
CA VAL A 285 -22.65 -0.49 6.42
C VAL A 285 -24.03 -0.45 5.77
N THR A 286 -24.83 0.53 6.17
CA THR A 286 -26.11 0.86 5.55
C THR A 286 -25.89 2.13 4.74
N GLY A 287 -25.97 2.01 3.42
CA GLY A 287 -25.87 3.15 2.52
C GLY A 287 -27.23 3.55 1.94
N PHE A 288 -27.26 4.71 1.29
CA PHE A 288 -28.45 5.36 0.78
C PHE A 288 -28.13 6.16 -0.48
N LEU A 289 -28.70 5.72 -1.60
CA LEU A 289 -28.67 6.46 -2.85
C LEU A 289 -29.89 7.37 -2.91
N SER A 290 -29.70 8.63 -3.29
CA SER A 290 -30.72 9.67 -3.36
C SER A 290 -30.72 10.36 -4.72
N TRP A 291 -31.67 11.27 -4.96
CA TRP A 291 -31.75 11.98 -6.24
C TRP A 291 -30.46 12.73 -6.62
N SER A 292 -29.76 13.28 -5.62
CA SER A 292 -28.50 14.02 -5.80
C SER A 292 -27.26 13.17 -5.62
N ASP A 293 -27.41 11.91 -5.19
CA ASP A 293 -26.32 11.00 -4.93
C ASP A 293 -26.64 9.59 -5.43
N ASP A 294 -26.15 9.26 -6.61
CA ASP A 294 -26.42 8.00 -7.30
C ASP A 294 -25.31 6.96 -7.13
N THR A 295 -24.24 7.29 -6.39
CA THR A 295 -23.00 6.52 -6.36
C THR A 295 -22.31 6.60 -5.00
N ASP A 296 -22.09 5.42 -4.41
CA ASP A 296 -21.27 5.25 -3.22
C ASP A 296 -20.02 4.41 -3.50
N VAL A 297 -18.87 4.77 -2.90
CA VAL A 297 -17.62 4.02 -3.03
C VAL A 297 -17.04 3.68 -1.66
N TYR A 298 -16.74 2.39 -1.48
CA TYR A 298 -16.13 1.84 -0.28
C TYR A 298 -14.73 1.32 -0.56
N LYS A 299 -13.82 1.44 0.40
CA LYS A 299 -12.43 1.02 0.30
C LYS A 299 -12.14 -0.14 1.23
N VAL A 300 -11.55 -1.21 0.69
CA VAL A 300 -11.10 -2.38 1.45
C VAL A 300 -9.59 -2.59 1.28
N ARG A 301 -8.92 -3.09 2.32
CA ARG A 301 -7.48 -3.36 2.33
C ARG A 301 -7.21 -4.83 2.64
N LEU A 302 -6.57 -5.51 1.70
CA LEU A 302 -6.17 -6.91 1.80
C LEU A 302 -4.69 -6.97 2.21
N PRO A 303 -4.36 -7.41 3.44
CA PRO A 303 -2.96 -7.45 3.90
C PRO A 303 -2.15 -8.59 3.25
N LYS A 304 -2.83 -9.55 2.62
CA LYS A 304 -2.27 -10.73 1.95
C LYS A 304 -3.18 -11.11 0.79
N ALA A 305 -2.68 -11.93 -0.13
CA ALA A 305 -3.50 -12.56 -1.14
C ALA A 305 -4.59 -13.45 -0.49
N GLY A 306 -5.76 -13.50 -1.09
CA GLY A 306 -6.90 -14.30 -0.61
C GLY A 306 -8.23 -13.91 -1.22
N ASN A 307 -9.29 -14.50 -0.67
CA ASN A 307 -10.64 -14.34 -1.16
C ASN A 307 -11.33 -13.17 -0.44
N LEU A 308 -11.83 -12.20 -1.20
CA LEU A 308 -12.73 -11.14 -0.74
C LEU A 308 -14.16 -11.50 -1.15
N LYS A 309 -15.02 -11.74 -0.17
CA LYS A 309 -16.45 -11.91 -0.35
C LYS A 309 -17.17 -10.59 -0.12
N ILE A 310 -18.07 -10.23 -1.03
CA ILE A 310 -18.88 -9.01 -0.99
C ILE A 310 -20.35 -9.43 -0.98
N SER A 311 -21.13 -8.87 -0.09
CA SER A 311 -22.58 -9.10 0.01
C SER A 311 -23.31 -7.78 0.03
N LEU A 312 -24.36 -7.69 -0.76
CA LEU A 312 -25.26 -6.55 -0.84
C LEU A 312 -26.69 -7.00 -0.58
N ASP A 313 -27.35 -6.36 0.38
CA ASP A 313 -28.79 -6.43 0.60
C ASP A 313 -29.40 -5.15 0.04
N SER A 314 -29.89 -5.16 -1.20
CA SER A 314 -30.42 -3.95 -1.86
C SER A 314 -31.93 -3.82 -1.68
N SER A 315 -32.42 -2.68 -1.18
CA SER A 315 -33.84 -2.31 -1.24
C SER A 315 -34.19 -1.45 -2.46
N ILE A 316 -33.28 -1.39 -3.43
CA ILE A 316 -33.38 -0.64 -4.69
C ILE A 316 -33.65 -1.65 -5.81
N ASP A 317 -34.60 -1.36 -6.72
CA ASP A 317 -35.01 -2.31 -7.76
C ASP A 317 -33.87 -2.56 -8.75
N TRP A 318 -33.08 -1.53 -9.05
CA TRP A 318 -31.99 -1.63 -10.02
C TRP A 318 -30.67 -1.06 -9.50
N ALA A 319 -29.89 -1.85 -8.76
CA ALA A 319 -28.55 -1.45 -8.31
C ALA A 319 -27.41 -2.20 -9.04
N TYR A 320 -26.23 -1.60 -9.07
CA TYR A 320 -25.01 -2.15 -9.63
C TYR A 320 -23.89 -2.22 -8.60
N VAL A 321 -23.03 -3.23 -8.73
CA VAL A 321 -21.82 -3.39 -7.91
C VAL A 321 -20.60 -3.54 -8.81
N ASP A 322 -19.59 -2.70 -8.60
CA ASP A 322 -18.28 -2.81 -9.25
C ASP A 322 -17.18 -3.12 -8.23
N LEU A 323 -16.15 -3.85 -8.66
CA LEU A 323 -14.91 -4.03 -7.91
C LEU A 323 -13.73 -3.47 -8.70
N ILE A 324 -13.02 -2.53 -8.10
CA ILE A 324 -12.01 -1.71 -8.77
C ILE A 324 -10.67 -1.87 -8.02
N ASP A 325 -9.57 -2.00 -8.76
CA ASP A 325 -8.21 -2.06 -8.21
C ASP A 325 -7.69 -0.68 -7.74
N ALA A 326 -6.50 -0.65 -7.14
CA ALA A 326 -5.87 0.58 -6.66
C ALA A 326 -5.51 1.58 -7.78
N ASN A 327 -5.44 1.12 -9.03
CA ASN A 327 -5.11 1.93 -10.21
C ASN A 327 -6.36 2.47 -10.93
N GLY A 328 -7.55 2.06 -10.50
CA GLY A 328 -8.82 2.44 -11.14
C GLY A 328 -9.26 1.49 -12.25
N ASN A 329 -8.65 0.30 -12.38
CA ASN A 329 -9.11 -0.72 -13.33
C ASN A 329 -10.20 -1.57 -12.69
N ASN A 330 -11.26 -1.86 -13.45
CA ASN A 330 -12.28 -2.80 -13.03
C ASN A 330 -11.70 -4.22 -13.00
N ILE A 331 -11.80 -4.88 -11.84
CA ILE A 331 -11.65 -6.33 -11.74
C ILE A 331 -12.88 -7.00 -12.37
N TRP A 332 -14.06 -6.46 -12.04
CA TRP A 332 -15.34 -6.69 -12.71
C TRP A 332 -16.27 -5.52 -12.39
N ASP A 333 -17.26 -5.32 -13.25
CA ASP A 333 -18.18 -4.17 -13.24
C ASP A 333 -19.58 -4.55 -13.72
N GLU A 334 -20.54 -3.67 -13.43
CA GLU A 334 -21.96 -3.75 -13.82
C GLU A 334 -22.67 -5.01 -13.31
N GLU A 335 -22.25 -5.57 -12.17
CA GLU A 335 -22.94 -6.68 -11.54
C GLU A 335 -24.30 -6.23 -11.04
N SER A 336 -25.34 -6.64 -11.77
CA SER A 336 -26.70 -6.12 -11.56
C SER A 336 -27.42 -6.84 -10.42
N VAL A 337 -28.08 -6.04 -9.57
CA VAL A 337 -28.89 -6.49 -8.43
C VAL A 337 -30.32 -6.01 -8.65
N TYR A 338 -31.13 -6.87 -9.27
CA TYR A 338 -32.53 -6.59 -9.64
C TYR A 338 -33.56 -7.04 -8.60
N ASP A 339 -34.76 -6.44 -8.64
CA ASP A 339 -35.96 -6.83 -7.89
C ASP A 339 -35.87 -6.54 -6.37
N GLY A 340 -35.06 -5.56 -5.96
CA GLY A 340 -34.93 -5.14 -4.56
C GLY A 340 -36.04 -4.17 -4.14
N THR A 341 -36.62 -4.38 -2.95
CA THR A 341 -37.59 -3.44 -2.37
C THR A 341 -37.35 -3.23 -0.87
N LYS A 342 -38.01 -2.23 -0.26
CA LYS A 342 -37.97 -2.00 1.19
C LYS A 342 -38.53 -3.20 1.98
N GLU A 343 -39.57 -3.86 1.48
CA GLU A 343 -40.21 -5.02 2.11
C GLU A 343 -39.45 -6.32 1.87
N THR A 344 -38.84 -6.47 0.69
CA THR A 344 -38.10 -7.65 0.27
C THR A 344 -36.75 -7.25 -0.35
N PRO A 345 -35.74 -6.96 0.48
CA PRO A 345 -34.42 -6.59 -0.02
C PRO A 345 -33.78 -7.74 -0.81
N LYS A 346 -33.23 -7.41 -1.99
CA LYS A 346 -32.53 -8.36 -2.84
C LYS A 346 -31.17 -8.71 -2.23
N GLN A 347 -30.97 -10.01 -1.99
CA GLN A 347 -29.70 -10.56 -1.54
C GLN A 347 -28.81 -10.84 -2.76
N TRP A 348 -27.63 -10.25 -2.78
CA TRP A 348 -26.58 -10.51 -3.77
C TRP A 348 -25.26 -10.78 -3.07
N MET A 349 -24.47 -11.71 -3.63
CA MET A 349 -23.15 -12.03 -3.09
C MET A 349 -22.24 -12.53 -4.20
N LYS A 350 -21.01 -12.01 -4.22
CA LYS A 350 -19.95 -12.45 -5.13
C LYS A 350 -18.62 -12.42 -4.40
N ASP A 351 -17.70 -13.28 -4.81
CA ASP A 351 -16.34 -13.32 -4.29
C ASP A 351 -15.31 -13.11 -5.40
N ALA A 352 -14.13 -12.65 -5.00
CA ALA A 352 -12.98 -12.46 -5.87
C ALA A 352 -11.71 -12.90 -5.14
N ASP A 353 -10.88 -13.68 -5.83
CA ASP A 353 -9.57 -14.09 -5.35
C ASP A 353 -8.53 -13.05 -5.79
N LEU A 354 -8.00 -12.28 -4.83
CA LEU A 354 -7.25 -11.06 -5.08
C LEU A 354 -5.87 -11.12 -4.44
N GLU A 355 -4.92 -10.42 -5.03
CA GLU A 355 -3.62 -10.16 -4.41
C GLU A 355 -3.71 -9.23 -3.20
N ALA A 356 -2.63 -9.15 -2.43
CA ALA A 356 -2.51 -8.16 -1.37
C ALA A 356 -2.58 -6.74 -1.97
N GLY A 357 -3.50 -5.90 -1.49
CA GLY A 357 -3.74 -4.62 -2.13
C GLY A 357 -4.86 -3.79 -1.50
N THR A 358 -5.13 -2.66 -2.16
CA THR A 358 -6.31 -1.83 -1.89
C THR A 358 -7.27 -2.00 -3.04
N TYR A 359 -8.54 -2.18 -2.72
CA TYR A 359 -9.63 -2.31 -3.69
C TYR A 359 -10.79 -1.40 -3.29
N TYR A 360 -11.62 -1.07 -4.26
CA TYR A 360 -12.80 -0.24 -4.09
C TYR A 360 -14.05 -0.98 -4.56
N ILE A 361 -15.11 -0.87 -3.78
CA ILE A 361 -16.43 -1.43 -4.11
C ILE A 361 -17.31 -0.23 -4.40
N LYS A 362 -17.81 -0.11 -5.63
CA LYS A 362 -18.71 0.97 -6.03
C LYS A 362 -20.13 0.41 -6.10
N ILE A 363 -21.06 1.07 -5.43
CA ILE A 363 -22.49 0.81 -5.51
C ILE A 363 -23.11 2.00 -6.24
N HIS A 364 -23.87 1.76 -7.30
CA HIS A 364 -24.53 2.85 -8.00
C HIS A 364 -25.87 2.41 -8.59
N SER A 365 -26.77 3.36 -8.83
CA SER A 365 -28.11 3.08 -9.34
C SER A 365 -28.73 4.31 -9.98
N PRO A 366 -29.49 4.17 -11.08
CA PRO A 366 -30.37 5.24 -11.57
C PRO A 366 -31.62 5.46 -10.67
N GLU A 367 -31.84 4.58 -9.70
CA GLU A 367 -32.91 4.65 -8.71
C GLU A 367 -32.36 4.95 -7.32
N THR A 368 -33.25 5.30 -6.40
CA THR A 368 -32.90 5.68 -5.04
C THR A 368 -33.32 4.64 -4.03
N GLY A 369 -32.69 4.67 -2.86
CA GLY A 369 -33.10 3.87 -1.72
C GLY A 369 -31.92 3.37 -0.90
N THR A 370 -32.23 2.52 0.08
CA THR A 370 -31.23 2.00 1.01
C THR A 370 -30.66 0.67 0.55
N TYR A 371 -29.42 0.38 0.94
CA TYR A 371 -28.83 -0.94 0.84
C TYR A 371 -27.99 -1.26 2.07
N HIS A 372 -27.61 -2.53 2.22
CA HIS A 372 -26.62 -2.93 3.19
C HIS A 372 -25.45 -3.67 2.56
N LEU A 373 -24.25 -3.14 2.72
CA LEU A 373 -23.01 -3.73 2.22
C LEU A 373 -22.25 -4.41 3.37
N SER A 374 -21.71 -5.59 3.10
CA SER A 374 -20.81 -6.31 4.00
C SER A 374 -19.71 -7.01 3.23
N THR A 375 -18.52 -7.10 3.82
CA THR A 375 -17.38 -7.81 3.21
C THR A 375 -16.73 -8.78 4.18
N TRP A 376 -16.20 -9.89 3.65
CA TRP A 376 -15.39 -10.84 4.40
C TRP A 376 -14.14 -11.23 3.64
N PHE A 377 -12.98 -11.07 4.26
CA PHE A 377 -11.69 -11.45 3.71
C PHE A 377 -11.15 -12.72 4.38
N THR A 378 -10.72 -13.69 3.55
CA THR A 378 -10.02 -14.90 3.98
C THR A 378 -8.69 -15.02 3.25
N ALA A 379 -7.58 -14.93 3.97
CA ALA A 379 -6.25 -15.09 3.39
C ALA A 379 -6.05 -16.50 2.79
N ALA A 380 -5.42 -16.58 1.61
CA ALA A 380 -5.16 -17.84 0.90
C ALA A 380 -4.23 -18.79 1.68
N GLY A 381 -3.35 -18.23 2.52
CA GLY A 381 -2.33 -18.99 3.23
C GLY A 381 -1.22 -19.52 2.30
N ASN A 382 -1.04 -18.88 1.15
CA ASN A 382 0.01 -19.20 0.20
C ASN A 382 1.42 -18.87 0.75
N ASN A 383 2.40 -19.59 0.23
CA ASN A 383 3.82 -19.44 0.59
C ASN A 383 4.74 -19.44 -0.64
N GLU A 384 4.16 -19.23 -1.82
CA GLU A 384 4.92 -18.95 -3.04
C GLU A 384 5.60 -17.57 -2.95
N SER A 385 6.29 -17.18 -4.00
CA SER A 385 7.05 -15.93 -4.01
C SER A 385 6.87 -15.20 -5.33
N GLU A 386 5.95 -14.23 -5.34
CA GLU A 386 5.70 -13.37 -6.49
C GLU A 386 6.77 -12.30 -6.74
N PRO A 387 6.95 -11.84 -8.00
CA PRO A 387 6.35 -12.40 -9.21
C PRO A 387 7.05 -13.70 -9.61
N ASN A 388 6.31 -14.71 -10.06
CA ASN A 388 6.86 -16.01 -10.47
C ASN A 388 6.37 -16.51 -11.85
N ASN A 389 5.76 -15.64 -12.65
CA ASN A 389 4.92 -15.97 -13.82
C ASN A 389 5.67 -16.47 -15.06
N GLY A 390 6.99 -16.66 -14.99
CA GLY A 390 7.79 -17.09 -16.13
C GLY A 390 9.14 -17.69 -15.74
N THR A 391 9.81 -18.33 -16.69
CA THR A 391 11.02 -19.12 -16.44
C THR A 391 12.21 -18.32 -15.85
N THR A 392 12.25 -17.00 -16.04
CA THR A 392 13.27 -16.11 -15.46
C THR A 392 13.00 -15.77 -14.00
N GLN A 393 11.73 -15.74 -13.61
CA GLN A 393 11.23 -15.42 -12.27
C GLN A 393 10.88 -16.67 -11.47
N ALA A 394 10.88 -17.84 -12.12
CA ALA A 394 10.36 -19.08 -11.58
C ALA A 394 10.93 -19.43 -10.19
N GLN A 395 10.03 -19.75 -9.26
CA GLN A 395 10.39 -20.08 -7.88
C GLN A 395 11.10 -21.45 -7.81
N GLN A 396 12.25 -21.49 -7.16
CA GLN A 396 13.00 -22.73 -6.98
C GLN A 396 12.32 -23.67 -5.97
N ILE A 397 12.09 -24.92 -6.35
CA ILE A 397 11.54 -25.98 -5.49
C ILE A 397 12.64 -26.89 -4.95
N SER A 398 12.64 -27.11 -3.63
CA SER A 398 13.43 -28.13 -2.97
C SER A 398 12.73 -29.48 -2.99
N LEU A 399 13.25 -30.39 -3.83
CA LEU A 399 12.70 -31.74 -4.03
C LEU A 399 12.52 -32.50 -2.69
N ASN A 400 11.41 -33.22 -2.57
CA ASN A 400 11.02 -34.09 -1.43
C ASN A 400 10.78 -33.42 -0.07
N THR A 401 11.06 -32.13 0.08
CA THR A 401 11.03 -31.46 1.40
C THR A 401 10.12 -30.25 1.43
N GLN A 402 9.93 -29.60 0.28
CA GLN A 402 9.09 -28.42 0.16
C GLN A 402 7.69 -28.80 -0.35
N LYS A 403 6.69 -28.25 0.32
CA LYS A 403 5.34 -28.09 -0.22
C LYS A 403 5.11 -26.60 -0.45
N ILE A 404 4.64 -26.26 -1.64
CA ILE A 404 4.27 -24.90 -1.98
C ILE A 404 2.76 -24.83 -2.05
N THR A 405 2.18 -23.90 -1.32
CA THR A 405 0.80 -23.48 -1.51
C THR A 405 0.86 -22.25 -2.40
N GLY A 406 0.42 -22.39 -3.63
CA GLY A 406 0.30 -21.29 -4.57
C GLY A 406 -1.13 -20.80 -4.71
N PHE A 407 -1.31 -19.63 -5.31
CA PHE A 407 -2.57 -18.91 -5.42
C PHE A 407 -2.63 -18.11 -6.72
N LEU A 408 -3.54 -18.51 -7.60
CA LEU A 408 -3.89 -17.73 -8.78
C LEU A 408 -5.00 -16.75 -8.42
N SER A 409 -4.86 -15.49 -8.80
CA SER A 409 -5.81 -14.40 -8.51
C SER A 409 -6.29 -13.72 -9.79
N GLU A 410 -7.27 -12.82 -9.70
CA GLU A 410 -7.80 -12.05 -10.85
C GLU A 410 -6.72 -11.23 -11.59
N SER A 411 -5.59 -10.97 -10.93
CA SER A 411 -4.44 -10.26 -11.51
C SER A 411 -3.22 -11.15 -11.75
N ASP A 412 -3.26 -12.40 -11.28
CA ASP A 412 -2.15 -13.34 -11.39
C ASP A 412 -2.63 -14.75 -11.82
N HIS A 413 -2.56 -15.00 -13.12
CA HIS A 413 -3.08 -16.21 -13.74
C HIS A 413 -2.02 -17.28 -13.98
N THR A 414 -0.77 -17.07 -13.55
CA THR A 414 0.31 -17.99 -13.90
C THR A 414 1.40 -18.00 -12.84
N ASP A 415 1.69 -19.20 -12.36
CA ASP A 415 2.86 -19.50 -11.57
C ASP A 415 3.86 -20.38 -12.32
N CYS A 416 5.15 -20.11 -12.18
CA CYS A 416 6.23 -20.94 -12.71
C CYS A 416 7.20 -21.38 -11.62
N TYR A 417 7.46 -22.67 -11.59
CA TYR A 417 8.35 -23.31 -10.63
C TYR A 417 9.53 -23.98 -11.31
N LYS A 418 10.69 -23.98 -10.66
CA LYS A 418 11.93 -24.54 -11.18
C LYS A 418 12.51 -25.63 -10.28
N PHE A 419 12.96 -26.72 -10.88
CA PHE A 419 13.75 -27.74 -10.17
C PHE A 419 14.89 -28.29 -11.03
N THR A 420 15.93 -28.83 -10.38
CA THR A 420 17.12 -29.36 -11.06
C THR A 420 17.38 -30.79 -10.63
N LEU A 421 17.64 -31.65 -11.61
CA LEU A 421 18.00 -33.06 -11.43
C LEU A 421 19.50 -33.25 -11.69
N PRO A 422 20.28 -33.77 -10.73
CA PRO A 422 21.71 -34.02 -10.93
C PRO A 422 21.98 -35.24 -11.84
N LYS A 423 20.97 -36.04 -12.14
CA LYS A 423 21.04 -37.28 -12.91
C LYS A 423 19.65 -37.72 -13.35
N ALA A 424 19.61 -38.61 -14.35
CA ALA A 424 18.37 -39.21 -14.80
C ALA A 424 17.66 -39.95 -13.67
N VAL A 425 16.39 -39.62 -13.42
CA VAL A 425 15.58 -40.20 -12.36
C VAL A 425 14.08 -40.03 -12.65
N LYS A 426 13.25 -40.94 -12.13
CA LYS A 426 11.80 -40.79 -12.11
C LYS A 426 11.40 -39.71 -11.10
N VAL A 427 10.76 -38.64 -11.56
CA VAL A 427 10.23 -37.54 -10.74
C VAL A 427 8.73 -37.68 -10.67
N THR A 428 8.13 -37.46 -9.49
CA THR A 428 6.69 -37.44 -9.26
C THR A 428 6.28 -36.05 -8.82
N MET A 429 5.45 -35.37 -9.61
CA MET A 429 4.80 -34.12 -9.25
C MET A 429 3.42 -34.44 -8.68
N ASN A 430 3.05 -33.79 -7.59
CA ASN A 430 1.74 -33.93 -6.95
C ASN A 430 1.16 -32.54 -6.75
N ILE A 431 -0.09 -32.35 -7.16
CA ILE A 431 -0.83 -31.10 -7.03
C ILE A 431 -2.20 -31.43 -6.43
N ASP A 432 -2.53 -30.78 -5.32
CA ASP A 432 -3.90 -30.71 -4.82
C ASP A 432 -4.49 -29.36 -5.27
N SER A 433 -5.34 -29.36 -6.30
CA SER A 433 -6.00 -28.15 -6.81
C SER A 433 -7.34 -27.92 -6.11
N TYR A 434 -7.60 -26.70 -5.67
CA TYR A 434 -8.89 -26.30 -5.09
C TYR A 434 -9.75 -25.52 -6.11
N MET A 435 -9.32 -25.50 -7.37
CA MET A 435 -9.95 -24.80 -8.50
C MET A 435 -10.66 -25.78 -9.43
N GLU A 436 -11.71 -25.30 -10.12
CA GLU A 436 -12.50 -26.13 -11.05
C GLU A 436 -11.70 -26.54 -12.30
N GLY A 437 -10.75 -25.71 -12.73
CA GLY A 437 -9.87 -25.97 -13.88
C GLY A 437 -8.51 -25.27 -13.75
N VAL A 438 -7.42 -26.01 -13.92
CA VAL A 438 -6.04 -25.47 -13.97
C VAL A 438 -5.16 -26.28 -14.92
N ASP A 439 -4.34 -25.58 -15.68
CA ASP A 439 -3.45 -26.12 -16.71
C ASP A 439 -2.02 -26.26 -16.17
N LEU A 440 -1.36 -27.33 -16.59
CA LEU A 440 0.00 -27.70 -16.18
C LEU A 440 0.89 -27.88 -17.40
N HIS A 441 2.02 -27.17 -17.42
CA HIS A 441 2.99 -27.29 -18.51
C HIS A 441 4.40 -27.54 -17.99
N LEU A 442 5.04 -28.64 -18.41
CA LEU A 442 6.42 -28.94 -18.06
C LEU A 442 7.37 -28.72 -19.24
N THR A 443 8.39 -27.88 -19.03
CA THR A 443 9.46 -27.64 -20.02
C THR A 443 10.85 -27.95 -19.47
N ASN A 444 11.80 -28.16 -20.37
CA ASN A 444 13.22 -28.20 -20.03
C ASN A 444 13.88 -26.81 -20.13
N SER A 445 15.16 -26.70 -19.78
CA SER A 445 15.92 -25.44 -19.83
C SER A 445 16.11 -24.80 -21.21
N LYS A 446 15.72 -25.49 -22.29
CA LYS A 446 15.73 -24.97 -23.66
C LYS A 446 14.34 -24.49 -24.10
N GLY A 447 13.34 -24.53 -23.21
CA GLY A 447 11.95 -24.25 -23.54
C GLY A 447 11.25 -25.36 -24.32
N THR A 448 11.84 -26.56 -24.43
CA THR A 448 11.15 -27.69 -25.07
C THR A 448 10.08 -28.21 -24.13
N ALA A 449 8.83 -28.20 -24.58
CA ALA A 449 7.70 -28.86 -23.92
C ALA A 449 7.96 -30.36 -23.79
N LEU A 450 7.70 -30.89 -22.60
CA LEU A 450 7.79 -32.32 -22.30
C LEU A 450 6.40 -32.94 -22.25
N TRP A 451 5.45 -32.23 -21.64
CA TRP A 451 4.03 -32.56 -21.65
C TRP A 451 3.19 -31.39 -21.14
N ASP A 452 1.91 -31.49 -21.45
CA ASP A 452 0.80 -30.67 -20.97
C ASP A 452 -0.18 -31.58 -20.22
N ASP A 453 -0.91 -31.06 -19.25
CA ASP A 453 -1.96 -31.76 -18.51
C ASP A 453 -2.91 -30.75 -17.86
N ASP A 454 -4.11 -31.19 -17.52
CA ASP A 454 -5.13 -30.34 -16.92
C ASP A 454 -5.70 -31.01 -15.67
N ILE A 455 -6.06 -30.20 -14.67
CA ILE A 455 -6.79 -30.65 -13.49
C ILE A 455 -8.18 -30.02 -13.50
N TYR A 456 -9.22 -30.86 -13.60
CA TYR A 456 -10.61 -30.44 -13.54
C TYR A 456 -11.34 -30.92 -12.27
N TYR A 457 -12.44 -30.25 -11.93
CA TYR A 457 -13.37 -30.60 -10.85
C TYR A 457 -12.78 -30.53 -9.44
N GLY A 458 -11.84 -29.60 -9.21
CA GLY A 458 -11.36 -29.25 -7.87
C GLY A 458 -12.24 -28.19 -7.23
N SER A 459 -12.35 -28.23 -5.90
CA SER A 459 -13.05 -27.16 -5.17
C SER A 459 -12.45 -26.95 -3.79
N ILE A 460 -12.83 -25.84 -3.15
CA ILE A 460 -12.46 -25.54 -1.75
C ILE A 460 -12.85 -26.69 -0.80
N LYS A 461 -14.00 -27.33 -1.03
CA LYS A 461 -14.52 -28.43 -0.18
C LYS A 461 -13.90 -29.77 -0.53
N THR A 462 -13.64 -30.01 -1.81
CA THR A 462 -13.13 -31.29 -2.34
C THR A 462 -11.99 -31.01 -3.31
N PRO A 463 -10.76 -30.80 -2.81
CA PRO A 463 -9.62 -30.53 -3.69
C PRO A 463 -9.35 -31.73 -4.60
N LYS A 464 -9.08 -31.45 -5.87
CA LYS A 464 -8.72 -32.47 -6.84
C LYS A 464 -7.24 -32.80 -6.70
N GLN A 465 -6.98 -34.06 -6.36
CA GLN A 465 -5.63 -34.60 -6.32
C GLN A 465 -5.19 -35.02 -7.72
N TRP A 466 -4.04 -34.54 -8.14
CA TRP A 466 -3.38 -34.91 -9.38
C TRP A 466 -1.95 -35.34 -9.07
N ASN A 467 -1.49 -36.39 -9.76
CA ASN A 467 -0.10 -36.79 -9.72
C ASN A 467 0.35 -37.34 -11.06
N LYS A 468 1.59 -37.03 -11.43
CA LYS A 468 2.24 -37.54 -12.63
C LYS A 468 3.67 -37.87 -12.35
N SER A 469 4.12 -39.00 -12.89
CA SER A 469 5.51 -39.43 -12.74
C SER A 469 6.19 -39.59 -14.09
N GLU A 470 7.35 -38.97 -14.26
CA GLU A 470 8.08 -38.91 -15.52
C GLU A 470 9.55 -39.27 -15.32
N SER A 471 10.15 -40.00 -16.26
CA SER A 471 11.58 -40.32 -16.20
C SER A 471 12.39 -39.23 -16.91
N LEU A 472 12.93 -38.30 -16.13
CA LEU A 472 13.60 -37.12 -16.65
C LEU A 472 15.13 -37.28 -16.58
N PRO A 473 15.88 -36.91 -17.64
CA PRO A 473 17.34 -36.88 -17.60
C PRO A 473 17.91 -35.83 -16.62
N ALA A 474 19.24 -35.79 -16.49
CA ALA A 474 19.90 -34.71 -15.74
C ALA A 474 19.60 -33.37 -16.42
N GLY A 475 19.14 -32.38 -15.69
CA GLY A 475 18.70 -31.12 -16.28
C GLY A 475 17.96 -30.21 -15.33
N THR A 476 17.58 -29.04 -15.83
CA THR A 476 16.70 -28.09 -15.15
C THR A 476 15.37 -28.06 -15.88
N TYR A 477 14.30 -28.02 -15.11
CA TYR A 477 12.92 -28.11 -15.58
C TYR A 477 12.08 -27.00 -14.97
N TYR A 478 11.06 -26.58 -15.71
CA TYR A 478 10.10 -25.57 -15.29
C TYR A 478 8.69 -26.14 -15.38
N LEU A 479 7.97 -26.12 -14.27
CA LEU A 479 6.55 -26.48 -14.18
C LEU A 479 5.76 -25.18 -14.07
N LYS A 480 5.02 -24.85 -15.12
CA LYS A 480 4.05 -23.77 -15.13
C LYS A 480 2.69 -24.32 -14.70
N ILE A 481 2.01 -23.57 -13.83
CA ILE A 481 0.64 -23.80 -13.37
C ILE A 481 -0.13 -22.53 -13.73
N SER A 482 -1.22 -22.63 -14.49
CA SER A 482 -1.96 -21.45 -14.94
C SER A 482 -3.44 -21.74 -15.13
N SER A 483 -4.26 -20.69 -15.16
CA SER A 483 -5.67 -20.78 -15.51
C SER A 483 -6.15 -19.46 -16.06
N ASP A 484 -6.84 -19.48 -17.20
CA ASP A 484 -7.41 -18.27 -17.81
C ASP A 484 -8.82 -17.95 -17.28
N TYR A 485 -9.44 -18.88 -16.53
CA TYR A 485 -10.86 -18.79 -16.15
C TYR A 485 -11.13 -19.01 -14.67
N ASN A 486 -10.19 -19.62 -13.93
CA ASN A 486 -10.40 -19.97 -12.53
C ASN A 486 -9.27 -19.41 -11.68
N THR A 487 -9.64 -18.82 -10.56
CA THR A 487 -8.74 -18.34 -9.53
C THR A 487 -8.83 -19.26 -8.31
N GLY A 488 -7.81 -19.21 -7.47
CA GLY A 488 -7.76 -19.93 -6.22
C GLY A 488 -6.44 -20.66 -5.96
N LYS A 489 -6.45 -21.45 -4.88
CA LYS A 489 -5.24 -22.08 -4.34
C LYS A 489 -4.97 -23.47 -4.91
N TYR A 490 -3.69 -23.85 -4.90
CA TYR A 490 -3.25 -25.23 -5.10
C TYR A 490 -2.07 -25.57 -4.17
N VAL A 491 -1.78 -26.86 -3.99
CA VAL A 491 -0.62 -27.32 -3.21
C VAL A 491 0.27 -28.21 -4.06
N LEU A 492 1.47 -27.73 -4.39
CA LEU A 492 2.46 -28.41 -5.20
C LEU A 492 3.53 -29.09 -4.33
N SER A 493 3.90 -30.31 -4.70
CA SER A 493 5.14 -30.95 -4.25
C SER A 493 5.80 -31.75 -5.38
N VAL A 494 7.12 -31.67 -5.45
CA VAL A 494 7.93 -32.38 -6.44
C VAL A 494 8.85 -33.35 -5.73
N ASN A 495 8.66 -34.64 -5.99
CA ASN A 495 9.35 -35.73 -5.32
C ASN A 495 10.24 -36.47 -6.31
N ALA A 496 11.47 -36.76 -5.92
CA ALA A 496 12.42 -37.51 -6.75
C ALA A 496 13.39 -38.32 -5.87
N PRO A 497 13.74 -39.56 -6.24
CA PRO A 497 14.84 -40.33 -5.64
C PRO A 497 16.17 -39.57 -5.71
N LEU A 498 16.51 -38.81 -4.67
CA LEU A 498 17.78 -38.08 -4.63
C LEU A 498 18.91 -39.01 -4.18
N TYR A 499 19.91 -39.16 -5.05
CA TYR A 499 21.13 -39.87 -4.70
C TYR A 499 22.04 -38.96 -3.88
N PRO A 500 22.83 -39.49 -2.94
CA PRO A 500 23.71 -38.64 -2.15
C PRO A 500 24.74 -37.94 -3.05
N SER A 501 25.05 -36.69 -2.71
CA SER A 501 26.20 -35.94 -3.19
C SER A 501 27.51 -36.72 -3.02
N THR A 502 28.48 -36.44 -3.89
CA THR A 502 29.80 -37.07 -3.80
C THR A 502 30.51 -36.62 -2.54
N PRO A 503 30.98 -37.52 -1.65
CA PRO A 503 31.58 -37.14 -0.39
C PRO A 503 32.86 -36.29 -0.57
N SER A 504 32.99 -35.24 0.24
CA SER A 504 34.29 -34.58 0.45
C SER A 504 35.16 -35.43 1.37
N ILE A 505 36.48 -35.32 1.27
CA ILE A 505 37.43 -36.08 2.11
C ILE A 505 38.46 -35.11 2.70
N ASN A 506 38.53 -35.05 4.02
CA ASN A 506 39.59 -34.34 4.75
C ASN A 506 40.93 -35.05 4.56
N THR A 507 42.04 -34.34 4.78
CA THR A 507 43.39 -34.89 4.59
C THR A 507 43.60 -36.20 5.37
N VAL A 508 44.09 -37.23 4.69
CA VAL A 508 44.42 -38.53 5.28
C VAL A 508 45.93 -38.71 5.27
N SER A 509 46.51 -38.94 6.45
CA SER A 509 47.94 -39.18 6.63
C SER A 509 48.19 -40.62 7.08
N THR A 510 49.45 -41.05 7.09
CA THR A 510 49.89 -42.34 7.67
C THR A 510 49.57 -42.47 9.16
N ASN A 511 49.29 -41.36 9.85
CA ASN A 511 48.89 -41.36 11.26
C ASN A 511 47.35 -41.38 11.46
N SER A 512 46.57 -41.17 10.40
CA SER A 512 45.11 -41.13 10.48
C SER A 512 44.53 -42.50 10.82
N THR A 513 43.63 -42.54 11.80
CA THR A 513 42.85 -43.72 12.22
C THR A 513 41.38 -43.66 11.78
N SER A 514 41.05 -42.67 10.98
CA SER A 514 39.72 -42.49 10.41
C SER A 514 39.78 -41.60 9.17
N VAL A 515 38.80 -41.76 8.29
CA VAL A 515 38.52 -40.84 7.18
C VAL A 515 37.31 -40.01 7.56
N SER A 516 37.39 -38.70 7.39
CA SER A 516 36.29 -37.78 7.69
C SER A 516 36.05 -36.84 6.52
N GLY A 517 34.86 -36.25 6.49
CA GLY A 517 34.45 -35.29 5.47
C GLY A 517 32.96 -35.01 5.58
N LYS A 518 32.36 -34.56 4.47
CA LYS A 518 30.93 -34.24 4.38
C LYS A 518 30.27 -34.93 3.19
N THR A 519 28.98 -35.24 3.34
CA THR A 519 28.03 -35.72 2.32
C THR A 519 26.62 -35.32 2.79
N ASP A 520 25.53 -35.73 2.14
CA ASP A 520 24.18 -35.50 2.63
C ASP A 520 23.92 -36.13 4.00
N ALA A 521 22.97 -35.57 4.74
CA ALA A 521 22.61 -36.05 6.06
C ALA A 521 22.16 -37.51 6.05
N ASN A 522 22.45 -38.23 7.13
CA ASN A 522 21.94 -39.58 7.40
C ASN A 522 22.25 -40.63 6.31
N CYS A 523 23.27 -40.40 5.49
CA CYS A 523 23.72 -41.34 4.47
C CYS A 523 24.71 -42.35 5.07
N THR A 524 24.73 -43.56 4.51
CA THR A 524 25.77 -44.55 4.81
C THR A 524 27.01 -44.21 3.99
N VAL A 525 28.15 -43.96 4.64
CA VAL A 525 29.42 -43.65 3.99
C VAL A 525 30.30 -44.89 3.93
N ASN A 526 30.72 -45.26 2.73
CA ASN A 526 31.57 -46.41 2.45
C ASN A 526 32.97 -45.92 2.09
N VAL A 527 33.96 -46.34 2.88
CA VAL A 527 35.38 -46.00 2.70
C VAL A 527 36.15 -47.26 2.34
N LYS A 528 36.63 -47.35 1.10
CA LYS A 528 37.48 -48.46 0.64
C LYS A 528 38.95 -48.07 0.74
N ALA A 529 39.70 -48.82 1.56
CA ALA A 529 41.14 -48.68 1.73
C ALA A 529 41.82 -50.03 1.45
N GLY A 530 42.60 -50.10 0.36
CA GLY A 530 43.10 -51.38 -0.16
C GLY A 530 41.95 -52.28 -0.63
N SER A 531 41.92 -53.53 -0.17
CA SER A 531 40.85 -54.49 -0.48
C SER A 531 39.64 -54.40 0.46
N LYS A 532 39.76 -53.76 1.63
CA LYS A 532 38.70 -53.70 2.65
C LYS A 532 37.84 -52.45 2.50
N THR A 533 36.54 -52.61 2.77
CA THR A 533 35.57 -51.51 2.83
C THR A 533 35.08 -51.35 4.27
N TYR A 534 35.14 -50.11 4.76
CA TYR A 534 34.67 -49.69 6.08
C TYR A 534 33.41 -48.85 5.91
N LYS A 535 32.48 -48.93 6.85
CA LYS A 535 31.21 -48.20 6.80
C LYS A 535 31.05 -47.30 8.01
N GLY A 536 30.44 -46.15 7.81
CA GLY A 536 29.90 -45.28 8.87
C GLY A 536 28.67 -44.55 8.37
N LYS A 537 28.16 -43.61 9.16
CA LYS A 537 27.04 -42.75 8.77
C LYS A 537 27.45 -41.28 8.85
N SER A 538 26.88 -40.44 7.97
CA SER A 538 26.88 -39.00 8.17
C SER A 538 25.80 -38.60 9.19
N ASN A 539 26.06 -37.56 9.96
CA ASN A 539 25.10 -37.01 10.92
C ASN A 539 24.05 -36.12 10.21
N SER A 540 23.16 -35.48 10.98
CA SER A 540 22.14 -34.56 10.46
C SER A 540 22.69 -33.31 9.75
N LYS A 541 23.97 -32.99 9.95
CA LYS A 541 24.70 -31.89 9.28
C LYS A 541 25.56 -32.38 8.10
N GLY A 542 25.51 -33.68 7.80
CA GLY A 542 26.28 -34.28 6.72
C GLY A 542 27.73 -34.64 7.06
N ASP A 543 28.22 -34.35 8.27
CA ASP A 543 29.58 -34.73 8.67
C ASP A 543 29.67 -36.24 8.91
N TYR A 544 30.71 -36.87 8.38
CA TYR A 544 31.00 -38.28 8.62
C TYR A 544 32.41 -38.49 9.16
N LYS A 545 32.58 -39.57 9.93
CA LYS A 545 33.88 -40.09 10.35
C LYS A 545 33.83 -41.62 10.35
N VAL A 546 34.58 -42.25 9.45
CA VAL A 546 34.67 -43.71 9.33
C VAL A 546 36.03 -44.16 9.84
N SER A 547 36.05 -44.97 10.89
CA SER A 547 37.28 -45.52 11.45
C SER A 547 37.94 -46.50 10.48
N ILE A 548 39.25 -46.33 10.26
CA ILE A 548 40.07 -47.21 9.43
C ILE A 548 41.41 -47.48 10.14
N PRO A 549 42.06 -48.64 9.94
CA PRO A 549 43.42 -48.83 10.41
C PRO A 549 44.38 -47.88 9.67
N LYS A 550 45.49 -47.51 10.32
CA LYS A 550 46.55 -46.69 9.70
C LYS A 550 46.99 -47.30 8.38
N GLN A 551 47.16 -46.44 7.38
CA GLN A 551 47.51 -46.84 6.01
C GLN A 551 48.94 -46.41 5.66
N LYS A 552 49.57 -47.13 4.73
CA LYS A 552 50.89 -46.78 4.20
C LYS A 552 50.76 -45.55 3.27
N ALA A 553 51.85 -44.79 3.15
CA ALA A 553 51.89 -43.67 2.20
C ALA A 553 51.72 -44.17 0.77
N GLY A 554 50.97 -43.43 -0.05
CA GLY A 554 50.63 -43.80 -1.43
C GLY A 554 49.38 -44.67 -1.58
N THR A 555 48.80 -45.20 -0.49
CA THR A 555 47.54 -45.94 -0.56
C THR A 555 46.40 -45.02 -1.03
N LYS A 556 45.65 -45.46 -2.05
CA LYS A 556 44.42 -44.79 -2.50
C LYS A 556 43.24 -45.17 -1.59
N ILE A 557 42.46 -44.17 -1.19
CA ILE A 557 41.23 -44.28 -0.41
C ILE A 557 40.08 -43.82 -1.29
N TYR A 558 39.06 -44.66 -1.46
CA TYR A 558 37.87 -44.36 -2.24
C TYR A 558 36.69 -44.19 -1.29
N VAL A 559 35.93 -43.10 -1.43
CA VAL A 559 34.80 -42.80 -0.56
C VAL A 559 33.56 -42.50 -1.40
N TYR A 560 32.45 -43.15 -1.06
CA TYR A 560 31.14 -42.88 -1.62
C TYR A 560 30.06 -43.03 -0.55
N ALA A 561 28.95 -42.32 -0.71
CA ALA A 561 27.79 -42.40 0.15
C ALA A 561 26.66 -43.18 -0.53
N THR A 562 25.80 -43.78 0.28
CA THR A 562 24.59 -44.50 -0.14
C THR A 562 23.42 -44.14 0.75
N ASN A 563 22.24 -44.00 0.15
CA ASN A 563 20.96 -43.93 0.84
C ASN A 563 19.99 -44.97 0.24
N THR A 564 18.71 -44.89 0.59
CA THR A 564 17.64 -45.77 0.06
C THR A 564 17.48 -45.68 -1.46
N TYR A 565 17.86 -44.55 -2.07
CA TYR A 565 17.70 -44.29 -3.50
C TYR A 565 18.93 -44.69 -4.33
N GLY A 566 20.10 -44.84 -3.71
CA GLY A 566 21.27 -45.45 -4.34
C GLY A 566 22.59 -44.83 -3.92
N LYS A 567 23.56 -44.87 -4.84
CA LYS A 567 24.97 -44.56 -4.60
C LYS A 567 25.39 -43.21 -5.21
N SER A 568 26.20 -42.45 -4.47
CA SER A 568 26.85 -41.22 -4.92
C SER A 568 27.99 -41.47 -5.93
N GLY A 569 28.55 -40.39 -6.50
CA GLY A 569 29.89 -40.43 -7.10
C GLY A 569 30.96 -40.86 -6.09
N THR A 570 32.09 -41.38 -6.57
CA THR A 570 33.20 -41.83 -5.71
C THR A 570 34.32 -40.79 -5.71
N LYS A 571 34.68 -40.29 -4.53
CA LYS A 571 35.86 -39.43 -4.34
C LYS A 571 37.07 -40.29 -4.01
N VAL A 572 38.24 -39.91 -4.54
CA VAL A 572 39.51 -40.61 -4.27
C VAL A 572 40.49 -39.64 -3.62
N THR A 573 41.19 -40.10 -2.59
CA THR A 573 42.34 -39.40 -1.99
C THR A 573 43.51 -40.37 -1.80
N THR A 574 44.72 -39.83 -1.68
CA THR A 574 45.94 -40.62 -1.47
C THR A 574 46.49 -40.32 -0.09
N VAL A 575 46.84 -41.36 0.67
CA VAL A 575 47.43 -41.24 2.00
C VAL A 575 48.84 -40.66 1.87
N GLY A 576 49.09 -39.52 2.52
CA GLY A 576 50.43 -38.91 2.58
C GLY A 576 51.14 -39.11 3.90
N SER A 577 52.45 -38.84 3.92
CA SER A 577 53.24 -38.85 5.16
C SER A 577 53.44 -37.43 5.69
N PRO A 578 53.42 -37.23 7.02
CA PRO A 578 53.94 -36.01 7.64
C PRO A 578 55.37 -35.71 7.17
N ALA A 579 55.80 -34.47 7.33
CA ALA A 579 57.17 -34.11 6.97
C ALA A 579 58.19 -35.00 7.69
N ALA A 580 59.29 -35.34 7.02
CA ALA A 580 60.40 -36.07 7.63
C ALA A 580 61.15 -35.15 8.61
N THR A 581 61.64 -35.71 9.72
CA THR A 581 62.50 -34.98 10.65
C THR A 581 63.71 -34.40 9.89
N PRO A 582 63.96 -33.08 9.96
CA PRO A 582 65.05 -32.47 9.19
C PRO A 582 66.42 -33.05 9.58
N SER A 583 67.21 -33.44 8.60
CA SER A 583 68.66 -33.52 8.77
C SER A 583 69.23 -32.11 8.79
N VAL A 584 70.30 -31.89 9.56
CA VAL A 584 70.89 -30.57 9.75
C VAL A 584 72.40 -30.69 9.56
N ASN A 585 72.94 -29.94 8.60
CA ASN A 585 74.38 -29.83 8.39
C ASN A 585 75.04 -29.08 9.55
N THR A 586 76.34 -29.28 9.76
CA THR A 586 77.09 -28.64 10.84
C THR A 586 76.92 -27.12 10.84
N VAL A 587 76.46 -26.57 11.97
CA VAL A 587 76.34 -25.13 12.19
C VAL A 587 77.48 -24.67 13.08
N SER A 588 78.23 -23.65 12.66
CA SER A 588 79.33 -23.06 13.44
C SER A 588 79.04 -21.61 13.79
N ASN A 589 79.85 -21.01 14.66
CA ASN A 589 79.78 -19.57 14.96
C ASN A 589 80.13 -18.66 13.77
N LYS A 590 80.55 -19.22 12.63
CA LYS A 590 80.68 -18.52 11.34
C LYS A 590 79.44 -18.64 10.45
N SER A 591 78.55 -19.59 10.71
CA SER A 591 77.39 -19.88 9.86
C SER A 591 76.33 -18.77 9.93
N THR A 592 75.79 -18.38 8.77
CA THR A 592 74.67 -17.42 8.61
C THR A 592 73.37 -18.09 8.13
N SER A 593 73.37 -19.41 8.08
CA SER A 593 72.19 -20.20 7.72
C SER A 593 72.28 -21.61 8.30
N VAL A 594 71.13 -22.23 8.52
CA VAL A 594 70.99 -23.66 8.78
C VAL A 594 70.52 -24.33 7.50
N SER A 595 71.23 -25.36 7.06
CA SER A 595 70.87 -26.13 5.86
C SER A 595 70.79 -27.62 6.17
N GLY A 596 70.09 -28.36 5.31
CA GLY A 596 69.95 -29.80 5.42
C GLY A 596 68.86 -30.33 4.50
N LYS A 597 68.30 -31.50 4.82
CA LYS A 597 67.23 -32.14 4.03
C LYS A 597 66.00 -32.47 4.87
N THR A 598 64.81 -32.43 4.28
CA THR A 598 63.53 -32.90 4.84
C THR A 598 62.63 -33.38 3.68
N SER A 599 61.35 -33.64 3.94
CA SER A 599 60.37 -33.96 2.89
C SER A 599 60.25 -32.80 1.91
N LYS A 600 60.17 -33.11 0.61
CA LYS A 600 60.00 -32.16 -0.49
C LYS A 600 58.86 -31.18 -0.21
N SER A 601 59.02 -29.92 -0.63
CA SER A 601 58.01 -28.86 -0.50
C SER A 601 57.46 -28.65 0.93
N SER A 602 58.21 -29.02 1.97
CA SER A 602 57.86 -28.76 3.36
C SER A 602 58.33 -27.38 3.80
N THR A 603 57.64 -26.80 4.78
CA THR A 603 58.12 -25.60 5.48
C THR A 603 58.98 -26.03 6.65
N VAL A 604 60.22 -25.54 6.71
CA VAL A 604 61.20 -25.81 7.77
C VAL A 604 61.22 -24.65 8.74
N TYR A 605 61.23 -24.98 10.03
CA TYR A 605 61.26 -24.06 11.16
C TYR A 605 62.55 -24.29 11.94
N VAL A 606 63.32 -23.23 12.14
CA VAL A 606 64.55 -23.22 12.94
C VAL A 606 64.31 -22.34 14.16
N LYS A 607 64.34 -22.93 15.35
CA LYS A 607 64.13 -22.26 16.63
C LYS A 607 65.44 -22.10 17.38
N ILE A 608 65.75 -20.86 17.77
CA ILE A 608 66.96 -20.46 18.51
C ILE A 608 66.50 -19.61 19.69
N GLY A 609 66.55 -20.16 20.90
CA GLY A 609 65.91 -19.55 22.07
C GLY A 609 64.39 -19.37 21.84
N SER A 610 63.91 -18.13 21.96
CA SER A 610 62.52 -17.75 21.68
C SER A 610 62.24 -17.44 20.20
N LYS A 611 63.26 -17.17 19.38
CA LYS A 611 63.09 -16.76 17.98
C LYS A 611 62.92 -17.95 17.05
N THR A 612 62.03 -17.83 16.07
CA THR A 612 61.76 -18.84 15.04
C THR A 612 61.99 -18.27 13.65
N TYR A 613 62.83 -18.93 12.86
CA TYR A 613 63.12 -18.62 11.47
C TYR A 613 62.47 -19.68 10.58
N LYS A 614 62.04 -19.29 9.37
CA LYS A 614 61.35 -20.20 8.45
C LYS A 614 62.03 -20.23 7.09
N GLY A 615 61.99 -21.38 6.44
CA GLY A 615 62.32 -21.53 5.03
C GLY A 615 61.54 -22.70 4.42
N LYS A 616 61.71 -22.95 3.12
CA LYS A 616 61.08 -24.08 2.43
C LYS A 616 62.14 -25.04 1.94
N SER A 617 61.84 -26.33 1.94
CA SER A 617 62.64 -27.32 1.21
C SER A 617 62.24 -27.32 -0.26
N ASN A 618 63.20 -27.49 -1.15
CA ASN A 618 62.99 -27.59 -2.59
C ASN A 618 62.38 -28.96 -3.01
N SER A 619 62.27 -29.18 -4.33
CA SER A 619 61.77 -30.44 -4.93
C SER A 619 62.67 -31.66 -4.70
N LYS A 620 63.91 -31.46 -4.23
CA LYS A 620 64.86 -32.50 -3.81
C LYS A 620 64.87 -32.72 -2.29
N GLY A 621 64.14 -31.89 -1.54
CA GLY A 621 64.09 -31.91 -0.08
C GLY A 621 65.18 -31.08 0.61
N ASP A 622 66.08 -30.43 -0.15
CA ASP A 622 67.10 -29.55 0.44
C ASP A 622 66.47 -28.24 0.93
N TYR A 623 66.89 -27.77 2.10
CA TYR A 623 66.48 -26.48 2.64
C TYR A 623 67.68 -25.65 3.09
N LYS A 624 67.49 -24.34 3.12
CA LYS A 624 68.41 -23.37 3.71
C LYS A 624 67.59 -22.27 4.38
N VAL A 625 67.75 -22.12 5.69
CA VAL A 625 67.08 -21.08 6.49
C VAL A 625 68.13 -20.10 6.98
N SER A 626 68.03 -18.83 6.59
CA SER A 626 68.94 -17.78 7.05
C SER A 626 68.75 -17.51 8.54
N ILE A 627 69.85 -17.41 9.28
CA ILE A 627 69.88 -17.11 10.72
C ILE A 627 71.03 -16.13 11.02
N PRO A 628 70.92 -15.29 12.06
CA PRO A 628 72.08 -14.52 12.53
C PRO A 628 73.16 -15.45 13.08
N LYS A 629 74.42 -15.03 13.01
CA LYS A 629 75.56 -15.77 13.60
C LYS A 629 75.30 -16.03 15.08
N GLN A 630 75.63 -17.23 15.53
CA GLN A 630 75.39 -17.69 16.90
C GLN A 630 76.70 -17.92 17.64
N LYS A 631 76.71 -17.72 18.97
CA LYS A 631 77.84 -18.10 19.82
C LYS A 631 78.02 -19.63 19.81
N SER A 632 79.25 -20.10 19.99
CA SER A 632 79.52 -21.53 20.17
C SER A 632 78.79 -22.04 21.43
N GLY A 633 78.29 -23.28 21.37
CA GLY A 633 77.47 -23.88 22.43
C GLY A 633 75.97 -23.60 22.36
N THR A 634 75.50 -22.67 21.52
CA THR A 634 74.05 -22.41 21.35
C THR A 634 73.34 -23.63 20.75
N LYS A 635 72.22 -24.05 21.34
CA LYS A 635 71.34 -25.11 20.79
C LYS A 635 70.37 -24.53 19.77
N ILE A 636 70.21 -25.24 18.65
CA ILE A 636 69.28 -24.93 17.56
C ILE A 636 68.35 -26.12 17.37
N TYR A 637 67.04 -25.87 17.32
CA TYR A 637 66.01 -26.88 17.11
C TYR A 637 65.38 -26.72 15.74
N VAL A 638 65.28 -27.80 14.97
CA VAL A 638 64.79 -27.76 13.58
C VAL A 638 63.68 -28.79 13.39
N TYR A 639 62.53 -28.37 12.89
CA TYR A 639 61.43 -29.24 12.50
C TYR A 639 60.81 -28.77 11.18
N ALA A 640 59.96 -29.57 10.57
CA ALA A 640 59.31 -29.27 9.30
C ALA A 640 57.80 -29.58 9.37
N THR A 641 57.02 -28.95 8.51
CA THR A 641 55.58 -29.20 8.35
C THR A 641 55.20 -29.31 6.88
N ASN A 642 54.27 -30.19 6.57
CA ASN A 642 53.59 -30.26 5.27
C ASN A 642 52.07 -30.41 5.48
N THR A 643 51.30 -30.57 4.40
CA THR A 643 49.84 -30.74 4.44
C THR A 643 49.38 -31.96 5.26
N TYR A 644 50.25 -32.97 5.45
CA TYR A 644 49.95 -34.19 6.19
C TYR A 644 50.40 -34.16 7.65
N GLY A 645 51.14 -33.12 8.08
CA GLY A 645 51.48 -32.90 9.48
C GLY A 645 52.91 -32.41 9.74
N LYS A 646 53.22 -32.31 11.03
CA LYS A 646 54.51 -31.87 11.58
C LYS A 646 55.47 -33.04 11.76
N SER A 647 56.75 -32.82 11.49
CA SER A 647 57.83 -33.77 11.71
C SER A 647 58.32 -33.82 13.16
N GLY A 648 59.20 -34.77 13.48
CA GLY A 648 60.00 -34.72 14.70
C GLY A 648 60.97 -33.52 14.70
N THR A 649 61.48 -33.17 15.88
CA THR A 649 62.42 -32.05 16.03
C THR A 649 63.86 -32.55 16.17
N LYS A 650 64.78 -32.02 15.36
CA LYS A 650 66.23 -32.26 15.46
C LYS A 650 66.90 -31.14 16.27
N SER A 651 67.77 -31.49 17.20
CA SER A 651 68.62 -30.54 17.93
C SER A 651 70.07 -30.61 17.44
N VAL A 652 70.71 -29.46 17.23
CA VAL A 652 72.15 -29.34 16.96
C VAL A 652 72.77 -28.24 17.83
N THR A 653 74.06 -28.39 18.15
CA THR A 653 74.83 -27.39 18.92
C THR A 653 75.80 -26.68 18.00
N VAL A 654 75.87 -25.36 18.10
CA VAL A 654 76.77 -24.53 17.31
C VAL A 654 78.22 -24.81 17.71
N VAL A 655 79.04 -25.25 16.76
CA VAL A 655 80.47 -25.53 17.00
C VAL A 655 81.33 -24.29 16.84
N ASP A 656 82.47 -24.24 17.52
CA ASP A 656 83.42 -23.15 17.38
C ASP A 656 84.35 -23.39 16.17
N ARG A 657 84.45 -22.40 15.29
CA ARG A 657 85.41 -22.35 14.17
C ARG A 657 86.14 -21.02 14.07
N ILE A 658 86.12 -20.20 15.11
CA ILE A 658 86.87 -18.93 15.17
C ILE A 658 88.19 -19.22 15.86
N ALA A 659 89.30 -18.93 15.18
CA ALA A 659 90.62 -19.08 15.77
C ALA A 659 90.94 -17.93 16.73
N PRO A 660 91.77 -18.17 17.77
CA PRO A 660 92.35 -17.11 18.57
C PRO A 660 93.05 -16.05 17.73
N SER A 661 93.08 -14.83 18.24
CA SER A 661 93.98 -13.80 17.72
C SER A 661 95.45 -14.26 17.81
N THR A 662 96.27 -13.80 16.86
CA THR A 662 97.72 -14.07 16.88
C THR A 662 98.33 -13.51 18.18
N PRO A 663 99.10 -14.31 18.95
CA PRO A 663 99.65 -13.88 20.23
C PRO A 663 100.53 -12.61 20.11
N SER A 664 100.39 -11.69 21.06
CA SER A 664 101.43 -10.70 21.32
C SER A 664 102.57 -11.37 22.08
N VAL A 665 103.80 -10.93 21.84
CA VAL A 665 105.01 -11.46 22.49
C VAL A 665 105.83 -10.26 22.96
N ASN A 666 106.09 -10.19 24.26
CA ASN A 666 106.97 -9.17 24.85
C ASN A 666 108.42 -9.40 24.41
N THR A 667 109.28 -8.39 24.56
CA THR A 667 110.71 -8.49 24.22
C THR A 667 111.37 -9.69 24.90
N VAL A 668 112.10 -10.50 24.12
CA VAL A 668 112.86 -11.66 24.62
C VAL A 668 114.35 -11.35 24.43
N SER A 669 115.11 -11.29 25.53
CA SER A 669 116.57 -11.14 25.52
C SER A 669 117.29 -12.50 25.51
N HIS A 670 118.58 -12.52 25.18
CA HIS A 670 119.41 -13.72 25.23
C HIS A 670 119.55 -14.35 26.62
N THR A 671 119.19 -13.64 27.70
CA THR A 671 119.13 -14.16 29.08
C THR A 671 117.73 -14.60 29.52
N SER A 672 116.70 -14.33 28.73
CA SER A 672 115.30 -14.57 29.10
C SER A 672 115.02 -16.04 29.36
N ARG A 673 114.43 -16.33 30.52
CA ARG A 673 113.95 -17.67 30.92
C ARG A 673 112.47 -17.91 30.60
N TYR A 674 111.78 -16.88 30.13
CA TYR A 674 110.36 -16.93 29.83
C TYR A 674 110.02 -16.13 28.58
N ILE A 675 109.05 -16.61 27.82
CA ILE A 675 108.34 -15.82 26.80
C ILE A 675 107.02 -15.41 27.43
N THR A 676 106.76 -14.11 27.51
CA THR A 676 105.51 -13.56 28.03
C THR A 676 104.76 -12.80 26.95
N GLY A 677 103.44 -12.71 27.07
CA GLY A 677 102.60 -11.97 26.13
C GLY A 677 101.11 -12.20 26.40
N LYS A 678 100.26 -11.79 25.45
CA LYS A 678 98.80 -11.98 25.52
C LYS A 678 98.26 -12.70 24.29
N THR A 679 97.18 -13.45 24.47
CA THR A 679 96.38 -14.11 23.43
C THR A 679 94.92 -14.20 23.93
N GLU A 680 94.03 -14.89 23.21
CA GLU A 680 92.72 -15.27 23.74
C GLU A 680 92.83 -16.04 25.08
N ALA A 681 91.98 -15.69 26.04
CA ALA A 681 91.93 -16.34 27.35
C ALA A 681 91.80 -17.86 27.22
N TYR A 682 92.55 -18.60 28.04
CA TYR A 682 92.57 -20.07 28.05
C TYR A 682 93.08 -20.76 26.78
N ALA A 683 93.48 -20.03 25.73
CA ALA A 683 94.13 -20.62 24.58
C ALA A 683 95.51 -21.18 24.95
N THR A 684 95.89 -22.30 24.34
CA THR A 684 97.21 -22.90 24.51
C THR A 684 98.21 -22.22 23.59
N VAL A 685 99.14 -21.48 24.15
CA VAL A 685 100.22 -20.82 23.41
C VAL A 685 101.39 -21.78 23.29
N THR A 686 101.92 -21.94 22.09
CA THR A 686 103.08 -22.80 21.81
C THR A 686 104.15 -22.00 21.07
N ALA A 687 105.38 -22.07 21.57
CA ALA A 687 106.54 -21.41 21.01
C ALA A 687 107.48 -22.42 20.32
N TYR A 688 108.08 -22.00 19.20
CA TYR A 688 108.92 -22.82 18.34
C TYR A 688 110.18 -22.06 17.92
N THR A 689 111.28 -22.80 17.72
CA THR A 689 112.46 -22.34 16.98
C THR A 689 112.62 -23.26 15.76
N GLY A 690 112.55 -22.70 14.56
CA GLY A 690 112.35 -23.52 13.36
C GLY A 690 111.05 -24.32 13.47
N SER A 691 111.10 -25.63 13.25
CA SER A 691 109.99 -26.58 13.46
C SER A 691 109.92 -27.15 14.88
N LYS A 692 110.97 -26.99 15.70
CA LYS A 692 111.06 -27.58 17.04
C LYS A 692 110.28 -26.77 18.06
N LYS A 693 109.33 -27.42 18.75
CA LYS A 693 108.63 -26.84 19.92
C LYS A 693 109.63 -26.62 21.04
N ILE A 694 109.71 -25.38 21.53
CA ILE A 694 110.60 -24.99 22.63
C ILE A 694 109.86 -24.74 23.95
N GLY A 695 108.54 -24.66 23.92
CA GLY A 695 107.71 -24.54 25.12
C GLY A 695 106.24 -24.32 24.78
N SER A 696 105.38 -24.47 25.78
CA SER A 696 103.96 -24.14 25.69
C SER A 696 103.41 -23.75 27.06
N ALA A 697 102.39 -22.91 27.08
CA ALA A 697 101.65 -22.54 28.27
C ALA A 697 100.22 -22.22 27.88
N LYS A 698 99.27 -22.49 28.77
CA LYS A 698 97.90 -22.03 28.62
C LYS A 698 97.82 -20.57 29.08
N ALA A 699 97.15 -19.73 28.31
CA ALA A 699 96.84 -18.37 28.74
C ALA A 699 95.85 -18.39 29.91
N ASP A 700 95.96 -17.43 30.81
CA ASP A 700 95.03 -17.28 31.92
C ASP A 700 93.68 -16.68 31.49
N LYS A 701 92.81 -16.38 32.45
CA LYS A 701 91.49 -15.76 32.23
C LYS A 701 91.54 -14.37 31.59
N HIS A 702 92.69 -13.71 31.65
CA HIS A 702 92.95 -12.39 31.06
C HIS A 702 93.77 -12.48 29.77
N GLY A 703 94.03 -13.69 29.27
CA GLY A 703 94.80 -13.90 28.05
C GLY A 703 96.31 -13.84 28.23
N SER A 704 96.82 -13.60 29.44
CA SER A 704 98.26 -13.52 29.68
C SER A 704 98.87 -14.92 29.73
N TYR A 705 100.04 -15.11 29.13
CA TYR A 705 100.76 -16.38 29.15
C TYR A 705 102.22 -16.19 29.52
N LYS A 706 102.81 -17.24 30.12
CA LYS A 706 104.23 -17.29 30.49
C LYS A 706 104.79 -18.66 30.15
N ILE A 707 105.49 -18.76 29.01
CA ILE A 707 106.12 -20.00 28.56
C ILE A 707 107.54 -20.05 29.12
N LYS A 708 107.86 -21.06 29.93
CA LYS A 708 109.23 -21.31 30.38
C LYS A 708 110.08 -21.79 29.21
N ILE A 709 111.24 -21.17 29.02
CA ILE A 709 112.22 -21.51 27.97
C ILE A 709 113.64 -21.51 28.53
N SER A 710 114.53 -22.27 27.90
CA SER A 710 115.97 -22.07 28.09
C SER A 710 116.44 -20.84 27.31
N PRO A 711 117.43 -20.07 27.83
CA PRO A 711 118.02 -18.93 27.13
C PRO A 711 118.44 -19.28 25.69
N LYS A 712 118.30 -18.33 24.77
CA LYS A 712 118.58 -18.52 23.34
C LYS A 712 119.62 -17.51 22.87
N LYS A 713 120.43 -17.90 21.88
CA LYS A 713 121.43 -17.00 21.28
C LYS A 713 120.75 -15.78 20.67
N LYS A 714 121.39 -14.61 20.78
CA LYS A 714 120.96 -13.37 20.13
C LYS A 714 120.73 -13.60 18.62
N GLY A 715 119.68 -13.01 18.07
CA GLY A 715 119.26 -13.17 16.68
C GLY A 715 118.36 -14.38 16.39
N THR A 716 118.22 -15.34 17.32
CA THR A 716 117.34 -16.52 17.13
C THR A 716 115.88 -16.09 16.91
N ALA A 717 115.24 -16.59 15.84
CA ALA A 717 113.82 -16.34 15.57
C ALA A 717 112.93 -17.34 16.34
N ILE A 718 112.00 -16.81 17.13
CA ILE A 718 111.01 -17.56 17.89
C ILE A 718 109.64 -17.31 17.28
N LYS A 719 108.94 -18.39 16.89
CA LYS A 719 107.55 -18.35 16.38
C LYS A 719 106.58 -18.77 17.48
N VAL A 720 105.54 -18.00 17.73
CA VAL A 720 104.54 -18.24 18.77
C VAL A 720 103.15 -18.28 18.14
N LYS A 721 102.35 -19.32 18.42
CA LYS A 721 100.93 -19.39 18.02
C LYS A 721 100.06 -19.79 19.21
N ALA A 722 98.78 -19.48 19.15
CA ALA A 722 97.77 -19.92 20.11
C ALA A 722 96.77 -20.88 19.47
N THR A 723 96.27 -21.83 20.24
CA THR A 723 95.21 -22.77 19.84
C THR A 723 94.12 -22.74 20.92
N ASP A 724 92.86 -22.52 20.53
CA ASP A 724 91.73 -22.51 21.48
C ASP A 724 91.36 -23.94 21.97
N LYS A 725 90.33 -24.01 22.83
CA LYS A 725 89.80 -25.29 23.34
C LYS A 725 89.16 -26.16 22.24
N SER A 726 88.67 -25.54 21.16
CA SER A 726 88.02 -26.22 20.04
C SER A 726 89.01 -26.66 18.95
N GLY A 727 90.31 -26.42 19.13
CA GLY A 727 91.39 -26.81 18.22
C GLY A 727 91.68 -25.78 17.12
N ASN A 728 91.01 -24.63 17.08
CA ASN A 728 91.31 -23.60 16.10
C ASN A 728 92.62 -22.90 16.46
N SER A 729 93.52 -22.71 15.49
CA SER A 729 94.85 -22.13 15.71
C SER A 729 94.99 -20.76 15.07
N SER A 730 95.63 -19.83 15.78
CA SER A 730 96.01 -18.50 15.28
C SER A 730 97.12 -18.58 14.23
N GLY A 731 97.41 -17.44 13.59
CA GLY A 731 98.67 -17.24 12.89
C GLY A 731 99.88 -17.26 13.85
N TYR A 732 101.10 -17.34 13.29
CA TYR A 732 102.33 -17.24 14.08
C TYR A 732 102.76 -15.77 14.27
N ARG A 733 103.15 -15.41 15.49
CA ARG A 733 103.96 -14.22 15.78
C ARG A 733 105.43 -14.60 15.82
N THR A 734 106.27 -13.91 15.05
CA THR A 734 107.72 -14.12 15.08
C THR A 734 108.42 -12.98 15.82
N VAL A 735 109.33 -13.30 16.75
CA VAL A 735 110.21 -12.34 17.42
C VAL A 735 111.67 -12.80 17.34
N LYS A 736 112.62 -11.87 17.25
CA LYS A 736 114.06 -12.16 17.32
C LYS A 736 114.58 -11.89 18.73
N VAL A 737 115.42 -12.78 19.24
CA VAL A 737 116.05 -12.65 20.55
C VAL A 737 117.07 -11.50 20.54
N LYS A 738 116.95 -10.56 21.48
CA LYS A 738 117.80 -9.36 21.58
C LYS A 738 119.08 -9.55 22.40
#